data_AF-A0A5C7QBN6-F1
#
_entry.id   AF-A0A5C7QBN6-F1
#
_cell.length_a   1.000
_cell.length_b   1.000
_cell.length_c   1.000
_cell.angle_alpha   90.00
_cell.angle_beta   90.00
_cell.angle_gamma   90.00
#
_symmetry.space_group_name_H-M   'P 1'
#
loop_
_entity.id
_entity.type
_entity.pdbx_description
1 polymer ?
#
loop_
_entity_poly.entity_id
_entity_poly.type
_entity_poly.pdbx_seq_one_letter_code
_entity_poly.pdbx_strand_id
1 'polypeptide(L)'
;MSAVTLTGASPVSRHTPPADAGFFAYHGIWAPGVRLFRALRFNAKALIISLAFVVPLLGLLGVQLKNQADLALRAREDATRQHVEIAHGIVVWAHAQEASGKLDRPAAQRLAREAIASLRYEGSEYFWINDMQPRVVMHPIKPELDGQDVSGVKDPNGLHLFKAFVAKVRESGKGFVAYQWPKPGSDKPVDKISYVQGFEPWGWVIGSGIYVGDLREAMLHQIEVDAAIVLGSLLLAGYLFLSFYRVMDGGLKETRRHLRAMTQGDLTTSPSPWGNDEAAQLMHELRAMQESLRTMVLRVRRSSGEIVHSSSEIASGAMDLSSRTEQAAANLEESAASMEEISSTVKHGADNTAEASRVAAQNAEVATEGGRVMGEVVQTMESIRDSSNRIAEIIGTIDGIAFQTNILALNAAVEAARAGEQGRGFAVVAGEVRTLAQRSAAAAREIKDLIGRSVGQVEAGAGIVQRAGRTMQDIVEASQRVNQLLGEIANGAREQSMGISQIGAAVQELDRMTQQNAALVEQTAAASSSMKDQALSLAHEVDRFRLPDGVQLAGVTAAPRTDDFDFDRAIEAHRQWKVKLRQAIAEHGQLDADTICRDDRCPLGQWLHGQGGQRWGSQPGFVALLEKHAEFHGAAGAVARQINGGAYADAERLIGSGSAFARASNEVATLLMRAKRGF
;
A
#
# COMPACT_ATOMS: atom_id res chain seq x y z
N MET A 1 -10.10 48.05 10.32
CA MET A 1 -9.94 48.42 11.74
C MET A 1 -9.69 47.12 12.49
N SER A 2 -8.55 46.81 13.09
CA SER A 2 -7.45 47.63 13.60
C SER A 2 -6.11 47.00 13.22
N ALA A 3 -5.16 47.86 12.84
CA ALA A 3 -3.80 47.51 12.49
C ALA A 3 -2.95 47.31 13.76
N VAL A 4 -2.22 46.21 13.84
CA VAL A 4 -1.06 46.06 14.73
C VAL A 4 0.16 45.96 13.83
N THR A 5 0.96 47.02 13.89
CA THR A 5 2.26 47.20 13.24
C THR A 5 3.29 46.27 13.89
N LEU A 6 3.79 45.29 13.13
CA LEU A 6 5.01 44.56 13.47
C LEU A 6 6.15 45.06 12.57
N THR A 7 7.02 45.83 13.21
CA THR A 7 8.30 46.34 12.71
C THR A 7 9.25 45.21 12.32
N GLY A 8 10.01 45.44 11.25
CA GLY A 8 10.88 44.47 10.61
C GLY A 8 11.90 43.79 11.53
N ALA A 9 11.97 42.47 11.42
CA ALA A 9 13.10 41.67 11.84
C ALA A 9 13.93 41.32 10.60
N SER A 10 15.17 41.79 10.57
CA SER A 10 16.21 41.42 9.61
C SER A 10 16.36 39.89 9.52
N PRO A 11 16.80 39.33 8.38
CA PRO A 11 17.00 37.90 8.25
C PRO A 11 18.11 37.47 9.22
N VAL A 12 17.74 36.68 10.22
CA VAL A 12 18.70 35.97 11.07
C VAL A 12 19.45 35.01 10.15
N SER A 13 20.65 35.40 9.74
CA SER A 13 21.62 34.51 9.13
C SER A 13 21.82 33.34 10.08
N ARG A 14 21.34 32.15 9.71
CA ARG A 14 21.71 30.91 10.38
C ARG A 14 23.22 30.76 10.20
N HIS A 15 23.99 31.16 11.21
CA HIS A 15 25.33 30.68 11.38
C HIS A 15 25.23 29.17 11.60
N THR A 16 25.43 28.39 10.55
CA THR A 16 25.90 27.03 10.65
C THR A 16 27.25 27.10 11.37
N PRO A 17 27.37 26.60 12.61
CA PRO A 17 28.69 26.49 13.21
C PRO A 17 29.51 25.50 12.36
N PRO A 18 30.84 25.68 12.25
CA PRO A 18 31.68 24.69 11.59
C PRO A 18 31.49 23.33 12.27
N ALA A 19 31.42 22.26 11.46
CA ALA A 19 31.03 20.90 11.85
C ALA A 19 31.89 20.26 12.97
N ASP A 20 32.92 20.94 13.46
CA ASP A 20 33.82 20.46 14.51
C ASP A 20 33.74 21.24 15.84
N ALA A 21 32.92 22.29 15.97
CA ALA A 21 32.98 23.21 17.11
C ALA A 21 31.93 22.99 18.25
N GLY A 22 30.97 22.07 18.09
CA GLY A 22 29.75 22.07 18.93
C GLY A 22 29.78 21.32 20.28
N PHE A 23 30.70 20.37 20.50
CA PHE A 23 30.69 19.52 21.71
C PHE A 23 32.03 19.52 22.48
N PHE A 24 33.16 19.87 21.83
CA PHE A 24 34.50 19.75 22.42
C PHE A 24 34.97 20.92 23.28
N ALA A 25 34.22 22.03 23.30
CA ALA A 25 34.47 23.09 24.27
C ALA A 25 34.32 22.58 25.73
N TYR A 26 33.61 21.46 25.95
CA TYR A 26 33.15 21.02 27.28
C TYR A 26 33.97 19.89 27.92
N HIS A 27 35.08 19.44 27.35
CA HIS A 27 35.85 18.31 27.92
C HIS A 27 37.19 18.70 28.55
N GLY A 28 37.61 19.97 28.44
CA GLY A 28 38.79 20.52 29.11
C GLY A 28 40.02 19.62 28.94
N ILE A 29 40.63 19.22 30.06
CA ILE A 29 41.85 18.41 30.10
C ILE A 29 41.70 17.00 29.47
N TRP A 30 40.46 16.52 29.29
CA TRP A 30 40.16 15.19 28.75
C TRP A 30 40.04 15.16 27.22
N ALA A 31 40.00 16.32 26.57
CA ALA A 31 39.75 16.42 25.14
C ALA A 31 40.74 15.61 24.28
N PRO A 32 42.06 15.56 24.54
CA PRO A 32 42.98 14.75 23.75
C PRO A 32 42.69 13.25 23.85
N GLY A 33 42.46 12.74 25.07
CA GLY A 33 42.17 11.33 25.32
C GLY A 33 40.83 10.91 24.72
N VAL A 34 39.80 11.75 24.89
CA VAL A 34 38.47 11.52 24.30
C VAL A 34 38.52 11.51 22.76
N ARG A 35 39.29 12.41 22.14
CA ARG A 35 39.48 12.41 20.67
C ARG A 35 40.15 11.13 20.19
N LEU A 36 41.21 10.69 20.87
CA LEU A 36 41.92 9.46 20.55
C LEU A 36 41.01 8.23 20.65
N PHE A 37 40.38 8.04 21.82
CA PHE A 37 39.54 6.86 22.07
C PHE A 37 38.26 6.81 21.22
N ARG A 38 37.87 7.90 20.57
CA ARG A 38 36.72 7.90 19.65
C ARG A 38 37.07 7.40 18.25
N ALA A 39 38.30 7.61 17.80
CA ALA A 39 38.74 7.14 16.49
C ALA A 39 39.07 5.64 16.50
N LEU A 40 39.15 5.05 17.69
CA LEU A 40 39.59 3.68 17.91
C LEU A 40 38.40 2.75 18.19
N ARG A 41 38.48 1.51 17.73
CA ARG A 41 37.56 0.42 18.09
C ARG A 41 37.80 -0.05 19.51
N PHE A 42 36.79 -0.58 20.19
CA PHE A 42 36.85 -1.04 21.58
C PHE A 42 38.10 -1.88 21.90
N ASN A 43 38.43 -2.85 21.04
CA ASN A 43 39.61 -3.71 21.23
C ASN A 43 40.92 -2.92 21.27
N ALA A 44 41.06 -1.90 20.42
CA ALA A 44 42.23 -1.03 20.44
C ALA A 44 42.26 -0.16 21.71
N LYS A 45 41.09 0.29 22.19
CA LYS A 45 40.99 1.02 23.46
C LYS A 45 41.46 0.17 24.64
N ALA A 46 40.94 -1.05 24.73
CA ALA A 46 41.27 -2.03 25.76
C ALA A 46 42.76 -2.40 25.70
N LEU A 47 43.32 -2.59 24.51
CA LEU A 47 44.75 -2.87 24.33
C LEU A 47 45.63 -1.73 24.82
N ILE A 48 45.33 -0.47 24.47
CA ILE A 48 46.10 0.70 24.92
C ILE A 48 46.09 0.83 26.44
N ILE A 49 44.93 0.64 27.08
CA ILE A 49 44.81 0.70 28.55
C ILE A 49 45.58 -0.45 29.19
N SER A 50 45.43 -1.68 28.68
CA SER A 50 46.16 -2.85 29.19
C SER A 50 47.67 -2.68 29.05
N LEU A 51 48.16 -2.17 27.91
CA LEU A 51 49.58 -1.89 27.71
C LEU A 51 50.10 -0.82 28.67
N ALA A 52 49.29 0.19 29.01
CA ALA A 52 49.66 1.21 29.99
C ALA A 52 49.87 0.64 31.41
N PHE A 53 49.29 -0.52 31.73
CA PHE A 53 49.55 -1.24 32.99
C PHE A 53 50.68 -2.27 32.87
N VAL A 54 50.73 -3.03 31.77
CA VAL A 54 51.66 -4.17 31.60
C VAL A 54 53.10 -3.72 31.35
N VAL A 55 53.31 -2.70 30.51
CA VAL A 55 54.67 -2.25 30.14
C VAL A 55 55.45 -1.73 31.35
N PRO A 56 54.90 -0.88 32.23
CA PRO A 56 55.59 -0.45 33.43
C PRO A 56 55.86 -1.60 34.41
N LEU A 57 54.95 -2.57 34.53
CA LEU A 57 55.12 -3.73 35.40
C LEU A 57 56.27 -4.62 34.93
N LEU A 58 56.41 -4.84 33.63
CA LEU A 58 57.55 -5.55 33.04
C LEU A 58 58.86 -4.78 33.25
N GLY A 59 58.82 -3.45 33.15
CA GLY A 59 59.96 -2.58 33.46
C GLY A 59 60.41 -2.72 34.93
N LEU A 60 59.47 -2.64 35.87
CA LEU A 60 59.72 -2.83 37.31
C LEU A 60 60.23 -4.24 37.61
N LEU A 61 59.69 -5.27 36.97
CA LEU A 61 60.18 -6.64 37.12
C LEU A 61 61.64 -6.77 36.66
N GLY A 62 62.00 -6.17 35.54
CA GLY A 62 63.37 -6.14 35.04
C GLY A 62 64.34 -5.45 36.02
N VAL A 63 63.90 -4.34 36.62
CA VAL A 63 64.65 -3.62 37.66
C VAL A 63 64.79 -4.46 38.93
N GLN A 64 63.72 -5.11 39.38
CA GLN A 64 63.71 -5.92 40.60
C GLN A 64 64.64 -7.13 40.48
N LEU A 65 64.68 -7.80 39.33
CA LEU A 65 65.59 -8.91 39.07
C LEU A 65 67.07 -8.49 39.14
N LYS A 66 67.39 -7.25 38.75
CA LYS A 66 68.74 -6.70 38.87
C LYS A 66 69.14 -6.46 40.35
N ASN A 67 68.20 -5.99 41.16
CA ASN A 67 68.46 -5.59 42.56
C ASN A 67 68.62 -6.78 43.52
N GLN A 68 68.18 -8.00 43.16
CA GLN A 68 68.45 -9.19 43.97
C GLN A 68 69.95 -9.49 44.16
N ALA A 69 70.83 -8.90 43.35
CA ALA A 69 72.28 -9.02 43.49
C ALA A 69 72.83 -8.40 44.80
N ASP A 70 72.17 -7.40 45.38
CA ASP A 70 72.67 -6.67 46.56
C ASP A 70 72.42 -7.43 47.89
N LEU A 71 71.47 -8.37 47.91
CA LEU A 71 71.27 -9.32 49.03
C LEU A 71 72.47 -10.26 49.24
N ALA A 72 73.40 -10.35 48.29
CA ALA A 72 74.59 -11.20 48.37
C ALA A 72 75.61 -10.76 49.43
N LEU A 73 75.59 -9.50 49.87
CA LEU A 73 76.59 -8.97 50.81
C LEU A 73 76.47 -9.59 52.22
N ARG A 74 75.25 -9.73 52.75
CA ARG A 74 75.01 -10.36 54.07
C ARG A 74 75.43 -11.84 54.08
N ALA A 75 75.16 -12.55 52.98
CA ALA A 75 75.61 -13.93 52.82
C ALA A 75 77.14 -14.04 52.84
N ARG A 76 77.86 -13.07 52.27
CA ARG A 76 79.33 -13.03 52.29
C ARG A 76 79.92 -12.70 53.68
N GLU A 77 79.27 -11.84 54.46
CA GLU A 77 79.69 -11.56 55.83
C GLU A 77 79.57 -12.81 56.73
N ASP A 78 78.44 -13.54 56.64
CA ASP A 78 78.26 -14.78 57.38
C ASP A 78 79.24 -15.88 56.93
N ALA A 79 79.50 -16.00 55.62
CA ALA A 79 80.54 -16.90 55.13
C ALA A 79 81.93 -16.54 55.69
N THR A 80 82.30 -15.25 55.71
CA THR A 80 83.58 -14.79 56.26
C THR A 80 83.75 -15.15 57.73
N ARG A 81 82.67 -15.02 58.53
CA ARG A 81 82.65 -15.45 59.93
C ARG A 81 82.97 -16.93 60.07
N GLN A 82 82.31 -17.79 59.30
CA GLN A 82 82.51 -19.23 59.35
C GLN A 82 83.95 -19.63 59.01
N HIS A 83 84.55 -18.97 58.02
CA HIS A 83 85.95 -19.21 57.63
C HIS A 83 86.93 -18.90 58.77
N VAL A 84 86.74 -17.79 59.50
CA VAL A 84 87.60 -17.43 60.64
C VAL A 84 87.39 -18.38 61.82
N GLU A 85 86.15 -18.83 62.05
CA GLU A 85 85.86 -19.85 63.09
C GLU A 85 86.56 -21.18 62.79
N ILE A 86 86.69 -21.57 61.50
CA ILE A 86 87.50 -22.74 61.09
C ILE A 86 88.98 -22.51 61.40
N ALA A 87 89.53 -21.35 61.05
CA ALA A 87 90.93 -21.01 61.36
C ALA A 87 91.19 -21.01 62.88
N HIS A 88 90.25 -20.48 63.66
CA HIS A 88 90.28 -20.57 65.13
C HIS A 88 90.27 -22.02 65.62
N GLY A 89 89.46 -22.90 65.00
CA GLY A 89 89.45 -24.33 65.30
C GLY A 89 90.81 -25.00 65.12
N ILE A 90 91.60 -24.60 64.12
CA ILE A 90 92.98 -25.10 63.92
C ILE A 90 93.89 -24.68 65.07
N VAL A 91 93.75 -23.43 65.55
CA VAL A 91 94.50 -22.94 66.71
C VAL A 91 94.12 -23.72 67.98
N VAL A 92 92.82 -23.96 68.19
CA VAL A 92 92.32 -24.78 69.31
C VAL A 92 92.88 -26.20 69.26
N TRP A 93 92.89 -26.82 68.08
CA TRP A 93 93.45 -28.17 67.88
C TRP A 93 94.96 -28.21 68.15
N ALA A 94 95.72 -27.23 67.66
CA ALA A 94 97.16 -27.14 67.90
C ALA A 94 97.48 -26.93 69.38
N HIS A 95 96.71 -26.08 70.08
CA HIS A 95 96.82 -25.91 71.53
C HIS A 95 96.45 -27.19 72.29
N ALA A 96 95.54 -28.04 71.80
CA ALA A 96 95.27 -29.34 72.40
C ALA A 96 96.47 -30.31 72.28
N GLN A 97 97.28 -30.19 71.22
CA GLN A 97 98.55 -30.94 71.12
C GLN A 97 99.60 -30.44 72.14
N GLU A 98 99.62 -29.13 72.43
CA GLU A 98 100.41 -28.54 73.52
C GLU A 98 99.94 -29.04 74.88
N ALA A 99 98.64 -28.94 75.18
CA ALA A 99 98.05 -29.31 76.47
C ALA A 99 98.17 -30.82 76.78
N SER A 100 98.25 -31.67 75.74
CA SER A 100 98.49 -33.11 75.89
C SER A 100 99.97 -33.49 76.01
N GLY A 101 100.89 -32.51 75.97
CA GLY A 101 102.33 -32.72 76.07
C GLY A 101 102.99 -33.33 74.83
N LYS A 102 102.26 -33.46 73.72
CA LYS A 102 102.79 -34.01 72.44
C LYS A 102 103.68 -33.02 71.70
N LEU A 103 103.44 -31.73 71.88
CA LEU A 103 104.23 -30.64 71.32
C LEU A 103 104.56 -29.64 72.43
N ASP A 104 105.73 -29.03 72.37
CA ASP A 104 105.99 -27.83 73.17
C ASP A 104 105.23 -26.62 72.59
N ARG A 105 105.02 -25.58 73.40
CA ARG A 105 104.29 -24.38 72.98
C ARG A 105 104.85 -23.75 71.69
N PRO A 106 106.18 -23.62 71.50
CA PRO A 106 106.72 -23.12 70.24
C PRO A 106 106.40 -24.01 69.03
N ALA A 107 106.44 -25.35 69.16
CA ALA A 107 106.09 -26.26 68.07
C ALA A 107 104.60 -26.23 67.75
N ALA A 108 103.73 -26.20 68.77
CA ALA A 108 102.28 -26.07 68.57
C ALA A 108 101.91 -24.74 67.90
N GLN A 109 102.52 -23.64 68.30
CA GLN A 109 102.35 -22.33 67.67
C GLN A 109 102.89 -22.29 66.23
N ARG A 110 104.05 -22.92 65.94
CA ARG A 110 104.54 -23.06 64.56
C ARG A 110 103.55 -23.83 63.68
N LEU A 111 103.06 -24.97 64.18
CA LEU A 111 102.11 -25.83 63.46
C LEU A 111 100.82 -25.07 63.11
N ALA A 112 100.26 -24.32 64.06
CA ALA A 112 99.06 -23.50 63.82
C ALA A 112 99.30 -22.39 62.80
N ARG A 113 100.45 -21.70 62.86
CA ARG A 113 100.79 -20.63 61.91
C ARG A 113 100.95 -21.17 60.49
N GLU A 114 101.70 -22.25 60.31
CA GLU A 114 101.92 -22.86 58.99
C GLU A 114 100.60 -23.36 58.39
N ALA A 115 99.76 -24.00 59.20
CA ALA A 115 98.44 -24.44 58.76
C ALA A 115 97.58 -23.25 58.29
N ILE A 116 97.46 -22.19 59.09
CA ILE A 116 96.60 -21.03 58.76
C ILE A 116 97.18 -20.20 57.61
N ALA A 117 98.50 -20.06 57.52
CA ALA A 117 99.18 -19.31 56.46
C ALA A 117 98.90 -19.87 55.06
N SER A 118 98.68 -21.19 54.97
CA SER A 118 98.36 -21.88 53.72
C SER A 118 96.89 -21.78 53.30
N LEU A 119 95.98 -21.39 54.21
CA LEU A 119 94.55 -21.35 53.93
C LEU A 119 94.18 -20.19 53.02
N ARG A 120 93.38 -20.49 52.00
CA ARG A 120 92.74 -19.51 51.12
C ARG A 120 91.28 -19.88 50.93
N TYR A 121 90.42 -18.88 50.78
CA TYR A 121 89.03 -19.07 50.34
C TYR A 121 88.64 -17.99 49.33
N GLU A 122 87.61 -18.26 48.55
CA GLU A 122 87.18 -17.41 47.44
C GLU A 122 88.35 -16.99 46.51
N GLY A 123 89.29 -17.92 46.29
CA GLY A 123 90.41 -17.80 45.35
C GLY A 123 91.58 -16.91 45.78
N SER A 124 91.37 -15.89 46.63
CA SER A 124 92.46 -14.98 47.05
C SER A 124 92.36 -14.43 48.48
N GLU A 125 91.28 -14.69 49.21
CA GLU A 125 91.17 -14.23 50.60
C GLU A 125 92.06 -15.06 51.52
N TYR A 126 92.56 -14.40 52.57
CA TYR A 126 93.62 -14.93 53.42
C TYR A 126 93.38 -14.58 54.88
N PHE A 127 93.96 -15.39 55.76
CA PHE A 127 93.92 -15.20 57.19
C PHE A 127 95.20 -14.56 57.69
N TRP A 128 95.11 -13.70 58.70
CA TRP A 128 96.27 -13.20 59.43
C TRP A 128 96.10 -13.43 60.93
N ILE A 129 97.22 -13.38 61.65
CA ILE A 129 97.26 -13.51 63.11
C ILE A 129 98.10 -12.37 63.69
N ASN A 130 97.57 -11.69 64.69
CA ASN A 130 98.32 -10.77 65.55
C ASN A 130 98.13 -11.13 67.02
N ASP A 131 98.99 -10.65 67.92
CA ASP A 131 98.80 -10.85 69.35
C ASP A 131 97.95 -9.72 70.00
N MET A 132 97.73 -9.81 71.30
CA MET A 132 97.01 -8.81 72.11
C MET A 132 97.82 -7.53 72.38
N GLN A 133 99.10 -7.48 72.02
CA GLN A 133 99.99 -6.32 72.07
C GLN A 133 100.39 -5.93 70.62
N PRO A 134 99.36 -5.61 69.81
CA PRO A 134 99.23 -5.81 68.37
C PRO A 134 100.55 -5.95 67.60
N ARG A 135 101.21 -7.09 67.79
CA ARG A 135 102.36 -7.55 67.02
C ARG A 135 101.87 -8.61 66.05
N VAL A 136 102.26 -8.53 64.79
CA VAL A 136 101.85 -9.56 63.82
C VAL A 136 102.59 -10.85 64.13
N VAL A 137 101.82 -11.94 64.24
CA VAL A 137 102.31 -13.28 64.51
C VAL A 137 102.49 -14.06 63.20
N MET A 138 101.63 -13.80 62.21
CA MET A 138 101.68 -14.35 60.85
C MET A 138 100.79 -13.53 59.89
N HIS A 139 101.33 -13.12 58.74
CA HIS A 139 100.56 -12.52 57.64
C HIS A 139 101.02 -13.05 56.27
N PRO A 140 100.20 -13.81 55.53
CA PRO A 140 100.68 -14.63 54.41
C PRO A 140 100.91 -13.84 53.12
N ILE A 141 100.38 -12.61 53.02
CA ILE A 141 100.55 -11.72 51.85
C ILE A 141 101.61 -10.64 52.11
N LYS A 142 101.93 -10.38 53.38
CA LYS A 142 102.84 -9.32 53.82
C LYS A 142 103.74 -9.86 54.95
N PRO A 143 104.56 -10.88 54.66
CA PRO A 143 105.41 -11.53 55.68
C PRO A 143 106.41 -10.56 56.31
N GLU A 144 106.70 -9.42 55.67
CA GLU A 144 107.51 -8.34 56.23
C GLU A 144 106.93 -7.75 57.53
N LEU A 145 105.64 -7.95 57.81
CA LEU A 145 105.01 -7.54 59.06
C LEU A 145 105.25 -8.54 60.20
N ASP A 146 105.64 -9.78 59.92
CA ASP A 146 105.75 -10.82 60.94
C ASP A 146 106.79 -10.45 62.01
N GLY A 147 106.35 -10.48 63.27
CA GLY A 147 107.14 -10.08 64.43
C GLY A 147 107.22 -8.57 64.67
N GLN A 148 106.67 -7.72 63.80
CA GLN A 148 106.68 -6.25 63.97
C GLN A 148 105.51 -5.77 64.85
N ASP A 149 105.75 -4.73 65.64
CA ASP A 149 104.69 -4.01 66.35
C ASP A 149 103.93 -3.14 65.34
N VAL A 150 102.66 -3.47 65.11
CA VAL A 150 101.79 -2.79 64.15
C VAL A 150 100.74 -1.90 64.83
N SER A 151 100.93 -1.59 66.11
CA SER A 151 100.07 -0.67 66.86
C SER A 151 99.97 0.72 66.23
N GLY A 152 101.00 1.14 65.49
CA GLY A 152 101.08 2.42 64.77
C GLY A 152 100.45 2.42 63.37
N VAL A 153 100.12 1.26 62.79
CA VAL A 153 99.60 1.16 61.42
C VAL A 153 98.18 1.73 61.35
N LYS A 154 97.98 2.67 60.43
CA LYS A 154 96.69 3.31 60.15
C LYS A 154 96.20 2.99 58.75
N ASP A 155 94.89 2.87 58.58
CA ASP A 155 94.29 2.93 57.25
C ASP A 155 94.26 4.38 56.71
N PRO A 156 93.95 4.62 55.43
CA PRO A 156 93.84 5.97 54.86
C PRO A 156 92.86 6.91 55.58
N ASN A 157 91.87 6.35 56.28
CA ASN A 157 90.89 7.09 57.08
C ASN A 157 91.41 7.40 58.50
N GLY A 158 92.64 7.02 58.83
CA GLY A 158 93.31 7.29 60.10
C GLY A 158 93.03 6.27 61.21
N LEU A 159 92.32 5.17 60.93
CA LEU A 159 91.98 4.13 61.90
C LEU A 159 93.20 3.25 62.21
N HIS A 160 93.54 3.12 63.48
CA HIS A 160 94.53 2.15 63.95
C HIS A 160 93.98 0.72 63.88
N LEU A 161 94.02 0.09 62.71
CA LEU A 161 93.27 -1.14 62.42
C LEU A 161 93.62 -2.32 63.35
N PHE A 162 94.90 -2.56 63.64
CA PHE A 162 95.29 -3.67 64.54
C PHE A 162 94.92 -3.40 66.01
N LYS A 163 94.93 -2.13 66.44
CA LYS A 163 94.38 -1.75 67.76
C LYS A 163 92.87 -1.95 67.78
N ALA A 164 92.18 -1.65 66.69
CA ALA A 164 90.73 -1.86 66.57
C ALA A 164 90.37 -3.35 66.64
N PHE A 165 91.15 -4.24 65.99
CA PHE A 165 90.96 -5.68 66.11
C PHE A 165 91.13 -6.18 67.55
N VAL A 166 92.23 -5.78 68.20
CA VAL A 166 92.49 -6.16 69.60
C VAL A 166 91.43 -5.58 70.53
N ALA A 167 91.02 -4.32 70.34
CA ALA A 167 89.95 -3.71 71.12
C ALA A 167 88.64 -4.47 70.93
N LYS A 168 88.32 -4.89 69.69
CA LYS A 168 87.09 -5.63 69.42
C LYS A 168 87.06 -7.01 70.08
N VAL A 169 88.19 -7.70 70.02
CA VAL A 169 88.37 -8.98 70.70
C VAL A 169 88.35 -8.81 72.23
N ARG A 170 88.93 -7.74 72.78
CA ARG A 170 88.84 -7.46 74.22
C ARG A 170 87.42 -7.15 74.68
N GLU A 171 86.65 -6.45 73.85
CA GLU A 171 85.26 -6.09 74.15
C GLU A 171 84.33 -7.30 74.15
N SER A 172 84.48 -8.19 73.16
CA SER A 172 83.44 -9.19 72.84
C SER A 172 83.96 -10.58 72.50
N GLY A 173 85.26 -10.81 72.60
CA GLY A 173 85.94 -12.05 72.18
C GLY A 173 86.06 -12.22 70.66
N LYS A 174 85.09 -11.70 69.88
CA LYS A 174 85.04 -11.77 68.42
C LYS A 174 84.14 -10.69 67.83
N GLY A 175 84.35 -10.31 66.58
CA GLY A 175 83.46 -9.37 65.90
C GLY A 175 83.97 -8.86 64.56
N PHE A 176 83.14 -8.12 63.86
CA PHE A 176 83.51 -7.45 62.61
C PHE A 176 84.13 -6.09 62.86
N VAL A 177 85.12 -5.74 62.03
CA VAL A 177 85.77 -4.43 61.98
C VAL A 177 85.86 -4.03 60.52
N ALA A 178 85.31 -2.86 60.20
CA ALA A 178 85.41 -2.24 58.89
C ALA A 178 86.61 -1.28 58.85
N TYR A 179 87.41 -1.36 57.79
CA TYR A 179 88.62 -0.56 57.58
C TYR A 179 89.00 -0.61 56.10
N GLN A 180 89.97 0.20 55.68
CA GLN A 180 90.49 0.12 54.32
C GLN A 180 91.78 -0.68 54.25
N TRP A 181 91.82 -1.65 53.33
CA TRP A 181 93.01 -2.46 53.09
C TRP A 181 93.18 -2.78 51.60
N PRO A 182 94.41 -2.83 51.09
CA PRO A 182 94.66 -3.28 49.73
C PRO A 182 94.24 -4.74 49.48
N LYS A 183 93.88 -5.03 48.23
CA LYS A 183 93.68 -6.41 47.74
C LYS A 183 95.04 -7.08 47.48
N PRO A 184 95.16 -8.41 47.62
CA PRO A 184 96.36 -9.12 47.15
C PRO A 184 96.70 -8.74 45.71
N GLY A 185 97.93 -8.26 45.46
CA GLY A 185 98.38 -7.82 44.13
C GLY A 185 98.07 -6.35 43.76
N SER A 186 97.49 -5.54 44.65
CA SER A 186 97.26 -4.11 44.44
C SER A 186 97.59 -3.29 45.69
N ASP A 187 98.19 -2.11 45.53
CA ASP A 187 98.48 -1.22 46.67
C ASP A 187 97.35 -0.23 46.99
N LYS A 188 96.26 -0.23 46.19
CA LYS A 188 95.13 0.68 46.40
C LYS A 188 94.24 0.17 47.55
N PRO A 189 94.09 0.93 48.65
CA PRO A 189 93.16 0.59 49.71
C PRO A 189 91.73 0.61 49.19
N VAL A 190 90.95 -0.40 49.57
CA VAL A 190 89.52 -0.50 49.31
C VAL A 190 88.83 -0.89 50.62
N ASP A 191 87.53 -0.59 50.73
CA ASP A 191 86.79 -0.93 51.94
C ASP A 191 86.77 -2.44 52.14
N LYS A 192 87.19 -2.86 53.34
CA LYS A 192 87.29 -4.23 53.77
C LYS A 192 86.57 -4.38 55.11
N ILE A 193 85.68 -5.36 55.18
CA ILE A 193 85.06 -5.76 56.43
C ILE A 193 85.67 -7.10 56.81
N SER A 194 86.36 -7.12 57.95
CA SER A 194 86.97 -8.34 58.46
C SER A 194 86.33 -8.78 59.76
N TYR A 195 86.16 -10.09 59.90
CA TYR A 195 85.82 -10.72 61.16
C TYR A 195 87.11 -11.10 61.89
N VAL A 196 87.18 -10.78 63.18
CA VAL A 196 88.31 -11.13 64.05
C VAL A 196 87.83 -11.93 65.25
N GLN A 197 88.63 -12.88 65.69
CA GLN A 197 88.34 -13.71 66.86
C GLN A 197 89.61 -13.95 67.70
N GLY A 198 89.47 -13.75 69.01
CA GLY A 198 90.55 -13.98 69.97
C GLY A 198 90.67 -15.44 70.39
N PHE A 199 91.91 -15.86 70.60
CA PHE A 199 92.27 -17.11 71.25
C PHE A 199 93.13 -16.80 72.48
N GLU A 200 92.48 -16.80 73.66
CA GLU A 200 93.06 -16.38 74.93
C GLU A 200 94.34 -17.14 75.36
N PRO A 201 94.45 -18.49 75.21
CA PRO A 201 95.61 -19.23 75.72
C PRO A 201 96.96 -18.76 75.14
N TRP A 202 96.95 -18.30 73.89
CA TRP A 202 98.13 -17.73 73.22
C TRP A 202 98.09 -16.21 73.09
N GLY A 203 96.99 -15.57 73.50
CA GLY A 203 96.78 -14.15 73.27
C GLY A 203 96.79 -13.80 71.78
N TRP A 204 96.28 -14.69 70.92
CA TRP A 204 96.25 -14.47 69.47
C TRP A 204 94.89 -13.91 69.03
N VAL A 205 94.90 -13.13 67.96
CA VAL A 205 93.74 -12.59 67.26
C VAL A 205 93.85 -13.03 65.83
N ILE A 206 92.86 -13.80 65.37
CA ILE A 206 92.82 -14.39 64.04
C ILE A 206 91.77 -13.60 63.26
N GLY A 207 92.12 -13.15 62.06
CA GLY A 207 91.21 -12.37 61.24
C GLY A 207 91.19 -12.79 59.78
N SER A 208 90.06 -12.57 59.14
CA SER A 208 89.91 -12.56 57.68
C SER A 208 88.76 -11.63 57.29
N GLY A 209 88.75 -11.14 56.05
CA GLY A 209 87.69 -10.23 55.61
C GLY A 209 87.47 -10.22 54.12
N ILE A 210 86.40 -9.56 53.72
CA ILE A 210 85.95 -9.39 52.34
C ILE A 210 85.95 -7.92 51.96
N TYR A 211 86.18 -7.66 50.69
CA TYR A 211 86.15 -6.32 50.12
C TYR A 211 84.72 -5.95 49.73
N VAL A 212 84.25 -4.79 50.17
CA VAL A 212 82.89 -4.28 49.92
C VAL A 212 83.01 -3.01 49.08
N GLY A 213 82.16 -2.86 48.06
CA GLY A 213 81.98 -1.59 47.33
C GLY A 213 80.65 -0.95 47.74
N ASP A 214 80.56 0.38 47.69
CA ASP A 214 79.44 1.17 48.21
C ASP A 214 78.06 0.69 47.72
N LEU A 215 77.30 0.06 48.63
CA LEU A 215 75.95 -0.47 48.35
C LEU A 215 74.81 0.48 48.78
N ARG A 216 75.10 1.56 49.52
CA ARG A 216 74.06 2.31 50.26
C ARG A 216 73.43 3.47 49.49
N GLU A 217 74.18 4.16 48.62
CA GLU A 217 73.65 5.27 47.81
C GLU A 217 72.80 4.80 46.61
N ALA A 218 73.09 3.61 46.07
CA ALA A 218 72.32 3.03 44.98
C ALA A 218 70.86 2.68 45.39
N MET A 219 70.62 2.33 46.66
CA MET A 219 69.32 1.84 47.11
C MET A 219 68.25 2.95 47.21
N LEU A 220 68.61 4.16 47.67
CA LEU A 220 67.64 5.25 47.83
C LEU A 220 67.21 5.85 46.49
N HIS A 221 68.16 6.06 45.56
CA HIS A 221 67.85 6.53 44.21
C HIS A 221 66.94 5.53 43.46
N GLN A 222 67.13 4.23 43.72
CA GLN A 222 66.31 3.19 43.10
C GLN A 222 64.85 3.22 43.57
N ILE A 223 64.61 3.46 44.87
CA ILE A 223 63.25 3.61 45.41
C ILE A 223 62.56 4.84 44.80
N GLU A 224 63.27 5.96 44.64
CA GLU A 224 62.73 7.17 44.02
C GLU A 224 62.32 6.95 42.55
N VAL A 225 63.17 6.27 41.77
CA VAL A 225 62.90 5.95 40.37
C VAL A 225 61.72 4.98 40.25
N ASP A 226 61.66 3.93 41.06
CA ASP A 226 60.55 2.97 41.04
C ASP A 226 59.23 3.63 41.45
N ALA A 227 59.24 4.47 42.50
CA ALA A 227 58.07 5.22 42.92
C ALA A 227 57.59 6.21 41.85
N ALA A 228 58.50 6.91 41.17
CA ALA A 228 58.18 7.82 40.08
C ALA A 228 57.58 7.08 38.87
N ILE A 229 58.12 5.92 38.49
CA ILE A 229 57.59 5.07 37.41
C ILE A 229 56.19 4.58 37.77
N VAL A 230 55.98 4.05 38.98
CA VAL A 230 54.66 3.59 39.42
C VAL A 230 53.65 4.73 39.41
N LEU A 231 53.99 5.87 40.00
CA LEU A 231 53.09 7.02 40.09
C LEU A 231 52.74 7.57 38.69
N GLY A 232 53.74 7.76 37.83
CA GLY A 232 53.53 8.22 36.44
C GLY A 232 52.66 7.27 35.64
N SER A 233 52.88 5.96 35.80
CA SER A 233 52.09 4.91 35.13
C SER A 233 50.64 4.88 35.60
N LEU A 234 50.40 4.99 36.91
CA LEU A 234 49.06 5.06 37.48
C LEU A 234 48.29 6.31 37.03
N LEU A 235 48.95 7.46 36.97
CA LEU A 235 48.35 8.69 36.47
C LEU A 235 47.99 8.60 34.98
N LEU A 236 48.89 8.06 34.15
CA LEU A 236 48.64 7.85 32.72
C LEU A 236 47.51 6.83 32.50
N ALA A 237 47.54 5.70 33.19
CA ALA A 237 46.52 4.67 33.08
C ALA A 237 45.16 5.18 33.58
N GLY A 238 45.13 5.92 34.68
CA GLY A 238 43.94 6.61 35.18
C GLY A 238 43.38 7.63 34.18
N TYR A 239 44.26 8.41 33.53
CA TYR A 239 43.84 9.36 32.50
C TYR A 239 43.22 8.67 31.28
N LEU A 240 43.87 7.60 30.79
CA LEU A 240 43.40 6.83 29.65
C LEU A 240 42.08 6.10 29.97
N PHE A 241 41.97 5.49 31.15
CA PHE A 241 40.76 4.83 31.60
C PHE A 241 39.58 5.80 31.71
N LEU A 242 39.77 6.98 32.32
CA LEU A 242 38.69 7.95 32.47
C LEU A 242 38.26 8.54 31.12
N SER A 243 39.21 8.73 30.20
CA SER A 243 38.92 9.14 28.81
C SER A 243 38.07 8.10 28.07
N PHE A 244 38.42 6.82 28.20
CA PHE A 244 37.63 5.70 27.69
C PHE A 244 36.23 5.64 28.30
N TYR A 245 36.13 5.74 29.63
CA TYR A 245 34.85 5.72 30.36
C TYR A 245 33.91 6.83 29.87
N ARG A 246 34.41 8.06 29.71
CA ARG A 246 33.60 9.19 29.23
C ARG A 246 33.07 8.99 27.81
N VAL A 247 33.87 8.43 26.90
CA VAL A 247 33.43 8.12 25.53
C VAL A 247 32.32 7.07 25.54
N MET A 248 32.51 5.99 26.30
CA MET A 248 31.53 4.89 26.36
C MET A 248 30.23 5.30 27.05
N ASP A 249 30.31 5.98 28.19
CA ASP A 249 29.13 6.44 28.95
C ASP A 249 28.31 7.44 28.14
N GLY A 250 28.96 8.37 27.43
CA GLY A 250 28.28 9.32 26.54
C GLY A 250 27.53 8.64 25.40
N GLY A 251 28.18 7.75 24.65
CA GLY A 251 27.55 7.04 23.53
C GLY A 251 26.38 6.13 23.95
N LEU A 252 26.52 5.42 25.08
CA LEU A 252 25.45 4.57 25.60
C LEU A 252 24.27 5.36 26.17
N LYS A 253 24.51 6.50 26.83
CA LYS A 253 23.45 7.40 27.30
C LYS A 253 22.64 7.96 26.15
N GLU A 254 23.30 8.36 25.06
CA GLU A 254 22.61 8.89 23.89
C GLU A 254 21.79 7.81 23.16
N THR A 255 22.36 6.62 22.98
CA THR A 255 21.63 5.48 22.42
C THR A 255 20.37 5.18 23.24
N ARG A 256 20.49 5.17 24.58
CA ARG A 256 19.35 4.98 25.49
C ARG A 256 18.30 6.08 25.36
N ARG A 257 18.70 7.34 25.15
CA ARG A 257 17.80 8.47 24.94
C ARG A 257 16.95 8.26 23.69
N HIS A 258 17.57 7.88 22.57
CA HIS A 258 16.84 7.61 21.32
C HIS A 258 15.95 6.37 21.41
N LEU A 259 16.40 5.28 22.03
CA LEU A 259 15.54 4.10 22.27
C LEU A 259 14.30 4.45 23.12
N ARG A 260 14.46 5.27 24.17
CA ARG A 260 13.34 5.75 24.97
C ARG A 260 12.39 6.63 24.17
N ALA A 261 12.91 7.55 23.36
CA ALA A 261 12.08 8.37 22.48
C ALA A 261 11.25 7.49 21.52
N MET A 262 11.87 6.52 20.85
CA MET A 262 11.20 5.62 19.92
C MET A 262 10.12 4.75 20.58
N THR A 263 10.39 4.20 21.76
CA THR A 263 9.41 3.40 22.52
C THR A 263 8.23 4.23 23.03
N GLN A 264 8.40 5.53 23.20
CA GLN A 264 7.34 6.49 23.54
C GLN A 264 6.63 7.06 22.31
N GLY A 265 6.98 6.60 21.10
CA GLY A 265 6.41 7.09 19.84
C GLY A 265 7.04 8.39 19.33
N ASP A 266 8.07 8.94 19.97
CA ASP A 266 8.77 10.12 19.47
C ASP A 266 9.82 9.73 18.41
N LEU A 267 9.44 9.91 17.14
CA LEU A 267 10.33 9.73 15.99
C LEU A 267 10.86 11.06 15.45
N THR A 268 10.72 12.18 16.17
CA THR A 268 11.13 13.52 15.69
C THR A 268 12.65 13.72 15.68
N THR A 269 13.36 13.08 16.61
CA THR A 269 14.82 13.22 16.77
C THR A 269 15.59 12.34 15.78
N SER A 270 16.82 12.65 15.39
CA SER A 270 17.61 11.74 14.55
C SER A 270 18.92 11.41 15.26
N PRO A 271 19.24 10.12 15.51
CA PRO A 271 20.53 9.73 16.06
C PRO A 271 21.63 10.25 15.14
N SER A 272 22.49 11.10 15.69
CA SER A 272 23.67 11.61 14.99
C SER A 272 24.86 10.80 15.50
N PRO A 273 25.29 9.78 14.77
CA PRO A 273 26.44 9.00 15.21
C PRO A 273 27.71 9.85 15.19
N TRP A 274 28.53 9.71 16.23
CA TRP A 274 29.83 10.38 16.32
C TRP A 274 30.93 9.36 16.60
N GLY A 275 32.05 9.45 15.88
CA GLY A 275 33.17 8.53 16.01
C GLY A 275 33.04 7.25 15.18
N ASN A 276 33.99 6.33 15.38
CA ASN A 276 34.13 5.10 14.59
C ASN A 276 34.11 3.83 15.47
N ASP A 277 33.67 3.96 16.72
CA ASP A 277 33.59 2.85 17.66
C ASP A 277 32.23 2.11 17.58
N GLU A 278 32.09 1.06 18.37
CA GLU A 278 30.91 0.20 18.41
C GLU A 278 29.64 0.97 18.85
N ALA A 279 29.78 2.00 19.69
CA ALA A 279 28.67 2.87 20.06
C ALA A 279 28.23 3.74 18.86
N ALA A 280 29.17 4.23 18.05
CA ALA A 280 28.86 4.92 16.81
C ALA A 280 28.15 4.01 15.79
N GLN A 281 28.57 2.75 15.65
CA GLN A 281 27.90 1.77 14.79
C GLN A 281 26.47 1.50 15.23
N LEU A 282 26.25 1.29 16.53
CA LEU A 282 24.91 1.11 17.10
C LEU A 282 23.99 2.32 16.85
N MET A 283 24.53 3.55 16.90
CA MET A 283 23.77 4.74 16.55
C MET A 283 23.41 4.83 15.05
N HIS A 284 24.26 4.32 14.15
CA HIS A 284 23.92 4.23 12.73
C HIS A 284 22.77 3.26 12.49
N GLU A 285 22.81 2.08 13.11
CA GLU A 285 21.73 1.09 13.03
C GLU A 285 20.42 1.63 13.64
N LEU A 286 20.51 2.33 14.78
CA LEU A 286 19.38 2.99 15.41
C LEU A 286 18.75 4.06 14.52
N ARG A 287 19.57 4.85 13.82
CA ARG A 287 19.11 5.83 12.82
C ARG A 287 18.38 5.14 11.67
N ALA A 288 18.93 4.05 11.14
CA ALA A 288 18.30 3.30 10.05
C ALA A 288 16.95 2.68 10.47
N MET A 289 16.90 2.10 11.67
CA MET A 289 15.65 1.56 12.25
C MET A 289 14.60 2.66 12.42
N GLN A 290 15.01 3.82 12.94
CA GLN A 290 14.11 4.95 13.12
C GLN A 290 13.56 5.48 11.78
N GLU A 291 14.39 5.56 10.74
CA GLU A 291 13.94 5.99 9.41
C GLU A 291 12.98 4.99 8.76
N SER A 292 13.22 3.69 8.95
CA SER A 292 12.29 2.63 8.52
C SER A 292 10.93 2.76 9.22
N LEU A 293 10.92 3.02 10.53
CA LEU A 293 9.69 3.24 11.30
C LEU A 293 8.95 4.51 10.84
N ARG A 294 9.66 5.62 10.59
CA ARG A 294 9.04 6.84 10.02
C ARG A 294 8.36 6.56 8.68
N THR A 295 9.07 5.86 7.80
CA THR A 295 8.56 5.48 6.48
C THR A 295 7.31 4.62 6.59
N MET A 296 7.31 3.65 7.52
CA MET A 296 6.16 2.78 7.78
C MET A 296 4.96 3.59 8.31
N VAL A 297 5.16 4.45 9.31
CA VAL A 297 4.10 5.32 9.87
C VAL A 297 3.52 6.24 8.79
N LEU A 298 4.36 6.87 7.97
CA LEU A 298 3.89 7.71 6.86
C LEU A 298 3.09 6.93 5.82
N ARG A 299 3.54 5.72 5.46
CA ARG A 299 2.83 4.85 4.53
C ARG A 299 1.46 4.46 5.09
N VAL A 300 1.39 4.05 6.36
CA VAL A 300 0.13 3.69 7.01
C VAL A 300 -0.81 4.88 7.11
N ARG A 301 -0.33 6.08 7.49
CA ARG A 301 -1.15 7.30 7.50
C ARG A 301 -1.71 7.64 6.12
N ARG A 302 -0.89 7.58 5.06
CA ARG A 302 -1.33 7.82 3.67
C ARG A 302 -2.36 6.78 3.24
N SER A 303 -2.06 5.50 3.35
CA SER A 303 -2.96 4.43 2.93
C SER A 303 -4.29 4.44 3.70
N SER A 304 -4.26 4.77 4.99
CA SER A 304 -5.49 4.95 5.78
C SER A 304 -6.33 6.12 5.26
N GLY A 305 -5.70 7.25 4.92
CA GLY A 305 -6.39 8.38 4.29
C GLY A 305 -6.99 8.04 2.92
N GLU A 306 -6.28 7.28 2.10
CA GLU A 306 -6.78 6.77 0.81
C GLU A 306 -7.96 5.81 0.98
N ILE A 307 -7.93 4.93 1.99
CA ILE A 307 -9.06 4.05 2.32
C ILE A 307 -10.26 4.87 2.78
N VAL A 308 -10.08 5.83 3.69
CA VAL A 308 -11.17 6.73 4.15
C VAL A 308 -11.82 7.44 2.96
N HIS A 309 -11.01 7.97 2.04
CA HIS A 309 -11.52 8.64 0.85
C HIS A 309 -12.29 7.67 -0.05
N SER A 310 -11.69 6.53 -0.40
CA SER A 310 -12.31 5.52 -1.28
C SER A 310 -13.60 4.96 -0.69
N SER A 311 -13.64 4.67 0.61
CA SER A 311 -14.84 4.23 1.31
C SER A 311 -15.94 5.29 1.29
N SER A 312 -15.59 6.58 1.37
CA SER A 312 -16.56 7.67 1.23
C SER A 312 -17.13 7.75 -0.19
N GLU A 313 -16.30 7.54 -1.22
CA GLU A 313 -16.76 7.49 -2.61
C GLU A 313 -17.69 6.29 -2.84
N ILE A 314 -17.34 5.11 -2.32
CA ILE A 314 -18.20 3.91 -2.42
C ILE A 314 -19.52 4.14 -1.70
N ALA A 315 -19.53 4.72 -0.51
CA ALA A 315 -20.75 5.03 0.22
C ALA A 315 -21.66 6.01 -0.56
N SER A 316 -21.07 7.05 -1.17
CA SER A 316 -21.81 7.96 -2.03
C SER A 316 -22.36 7.26 -3.28
N GLY A 317 -21.58 6.38 -3.90
CA GLY A 317 -22.02 5.58 -5.05
C GLY A 317 -23.13 4.60 -4.69
N ALA A 318 -23.11 4.03 -3.48
CA ALA A 318 -24.18 3.19 -2.97
C ALA A 318 -25.48 3.99 -2.78
N MET A 319 -25.40 5.24 -2.27
CA MET A 319 -26.58 6.11 -2.16
C MET A 319 -27.18 6.46 -3.53
N ASP A 320 -26.36 6.76 -4.54
CA ASP A 320 -26.82 6.97 -5.92
C ASP A 320 -27.52 5.71 -6.48
N LEU A 321 -26.91 4.55 -6.27
CA LEU A 321 -27.51 3.27 -6.65
C LEU A 321 -28.83 3.00 -5.91
N SER A 322 -28.95 3.39 -4.64
CA SER A 322 -30.21 3.32 -3.88
C SER A 322 -31.31 4.09 -4.57
N SER A 323 -31.06 5.37 -4.88
CA SER A 323 -32.05 6.24 -5.52
C SER A 323 -32.48 5.70 -6.89
N ARG A 324 -31.54 5.17 -7.68
CA ARG A 324 -31.84 4.55 -8.97
C ARG A 324 -32.62 3.24 -8.82
N THR A 325 -32.38 2.49 -7.75
CA THR A 325 -33.10 1.24 -7.44
C THR A 325 -34.53 1.54 -7.01
N GLU A 326 -34.74 2.57 -6.18
CA GLU A 326 -36.07 3.06 -5.80
C GLU A 326 -36.85 3.55 -7.03
N GLN A 327 -36.19 4.30 -7.92
CA GLN A 327 -36.82 4.75 -9.17
C GLN A 327 -37.14 3.57 -10.10
N ALA A 328 -36.28 2.55 -10.17
CA ALA A 328 -36.55 1.33 -10.92
C ALA A 328 -37.74 0.58 -10.35
N ALA A 329 -37.86 0.48 -9.02
CA ALA A 329 -39.02 -0.12 -8.36
C ALA A 329 -40.32 0.61 -8.72
N ALA A 330 -40.34 1.94 -8.64
CA ALA A 330 -41.51 2.74 -9.03
C ALA A 330 -41.91 2.53 -10.51
N ASN A 331 -40.93 2.50 -11.42
CA ASN A 331 -41.18 2.23 -12.84
C ASN A 331 -41.70 0.80 -13.08
N LEU A 332 -41.25 -0.18 -12.29
CA LEU A 332 -41.73 -1.56 -12.36
C LEU A 332 -43.17 -1.68 -11.86
N GLU A 333 -43.55 -0.95 -10.79
CA GLU A 333 -44.94 -0.88 -10.33
C GLU A 333 -45.87 -0.30 -11.41
N GLU A 334 -45.47 0.80 -12.05
CA GLU A 334 -46.24 1.39 -13.16
C GLU A 334 -46.33 0.45 -14.36
N SER A 335 -45.24 -0.25 -14.67
CA SER A 335 -45.23 -1.26 -15.74
C SER A 335 -46.14 -2.44 -15.42
N ALA A 336 -46.16 -2.91 -14.17
CA ALA A 336 -47.03 -3.99 -13.73
C ALA A 336 -48.51 -3.58 -13.82
N ALA A 337 -48.86 -2.38 -13.35
CA ALA A 337 -50.22 -1.85 -13.48
C ALA A 337 -50.65 -1.73 -14.95
N SER A 338 -49.76 -1.23 -15.81
CA SER A 338 -50.01 -1.14 -17.26
C SER A 338 -50.21 -2.53 -17.88
N MET A 339 -49.46 -3.55 -17.44
CA MET A 339 -49.64 -4.93 -17.91
C MET A 339 -50.98 -5.53 -17.47
N GLU A 340 -51.45 -5.24 -16.25
CA GLU A 340 -52.78 -5.66 -15.80
C GLU A 340 -53.89 -5.02 -16.64
N GLU A 341 -53.77 -3.73 -16.94
CA GLU A 341 -54.73 -3.01 -17.79
C GLU A 341 -54.74 -3.56 -19.22
N ILE A 342 -53.56 -3.80 -19.81
CA ILE A 342 -53.44 -4.42 -21.14
C ILE A 342 -54.01 -5.84 -21.13
N SER A 343 -53.72 -6.64 -20.10
CA SER A 343 -54.26 -8.00 -19.94
C SER A 343 -55.79 -7.99 -19.91
N SER A 344 -56.38 -7.08 -19.12
CA SER A 344 -57.82 -6.86 -19.06
C SER A 344 -58.41 -6.45 -20.43
N THR A 345 -57.75 -5.52 -21.12
CA THR A 345 -58.20 -5.05 -22.44
C THR A 345 -58.15 -6.16 -23.49
N VAL A 346 -57.08 -6.97 -23.53
CA VAL A 346 -56.97 -8.11 -24.46
C VAL A 346 -58.03 -9.16 -24.16
N LYS A 347 -58.31 -9.44 -22.87
CA LYS A 347 -59.38 -10.36 -22.47
C LYS A 347 -60.75 -9.85 -22.92
N HIS A 348 -61.08 -8.58 -22.65
CA HIS A 348 -62.32 -7.97 -23.13
C HIS A 348 -62.42 -7.95 -24.66
N GLY A 349 -61.31 -7.71 -25.36
CA GLY A 349 -61.24 -7.80 -26.81
C GLY A 349 -61.55 -9.20 -27.33
N ALA A 350 -61.03 -10.24 -26.67
CA ALA A 350 -61.31 -11.64 -27.00
C ALA A 350 -62.79 -11.99 -26.77
N ASP A 351 -63.37 -11.59 -25.64
CA ASP A 351 -64.78 -11.82 -25.32
C ASP A 351 -65.71 -11.10 -26.33
N ASN A 352 -65.41 -9.84 -26.66
CA ASN A 352 -66.17 -9.08 -27.66
C ASN A 352 -66.06 -9.68 -29.07
N THR A 353 -64.89 -10.23 -29.42
CA THR A 353 -64.68 -10.90 -30.71
C THR A 353 -65.49 -12.19 -30.79
N ALA A 354 -65.55 -12.96 -29.71
CA ALA A 354 -66.38 -14.16 -29.62
C ALA A 354 -67.87 -13.82 -29.74
N GLU A 355 -68.32 -12.75 -29.10
CA GLU A 355 -69.69 -12.25 -29.23
C GLU A 355 -70.03 -11.83 -30.68
N ALA A 356 -69.17 -11.02 -31.29
CA ALA A 356 -69.33 -10.58 -32.67
C ALA A 356 -69.37 -11.76 -33.65
N SER A 357 -68.58 -12.81 -33.40
CA SER A 357 -68.56 -14.02 -34.22
C SER A 357 -69.90 -14.75 -34.17
N ARG A 358 -70.49 -14.85 -32.97
CA ARG A 358 -71.83 -15.41 -32.79
C ARG A 358 -72.90 -14.60 -33.50
N VAL A 359 -72.86 -13.27 -33.41
CA VAL A 359 -73.81 -12.38 -34.12
C VAL A 359 -73.66 -12.51 -35.64
N ALA A 360 -72.43 -12.58 -36.16
CA ALA A 360 -72.19 -12.77 -37.59
C ALA A 360 -72.74 -14.12 -38.08
N ALA A 361 -72.56 -15.19 -37.31
CA ALA A 361 -73.13 -16.50 -37.62
C ALA A 361 -74.67 -16.48 -37.64
N GLN A 362 -75.29 -15.82 -36.66
CA GLN A 362 -76.74 -15.66 -36.60
C GLN A 362 -77.28 -14.84 -37.78
N ASN A 363 -76.59 -13.76 -38.18
CA ASN A 363 -76.97 -12.96 -39.34
C ASN A 363 -76.89 -13.78 -40.65
N ALA A 364 -75.87 -14.63 -40.79
CA ALA A 364 -75.75 -15.54 -41.93
C ALA A 364 -76.90 -16.56 -41.98
N GLU A 365 -77.33 -17.08 -40.83
CA GLU A 365 -78.47 -17.99 -40.73
C GLU A 365 -79.78 -17.30 -41.13
N VAL A 366 -80.05 -16.11 -40.57
CA VAL A 366 -81.26 -15.33 -40.89
C VAL A 366 -81.30 -14.93 -42.36
N ALA A 367 -80.16 -14.52 -42.94
CA ALA A 367 -80.08 -14.18 -44.36
C ALA A 367 -80.28 -15.42 -45.26
N THR A 368 -79.77 -16.58 -44.85
CA THR A 368 -79.99 -17.86 -45.55
C THR A 368 -81.47 -18.21 -45.57
N GLU A 369 -82.15 -18.10 -44.43
CA GLU A 369 -83.59 -18.34 -44.33
C GLU A 369 -84.39 -17.32 -45.15
N GLY A 370 -84.01 -16.03 -45.10
CA GLY A 370 -84.59 -14.99 -45.94
C GLY A 370 -84.44 -15.30 -47.44
N GLY A 371 -83.28 -15.79 -47.86
CA GLY A 371 -83.02 -16.25 -49.24
C GLY A 371 -83.94 -17.41 -49.65
N ARG A 372 -84.15 -18.38 -48.75
CA ARG A 372 -85.07 -19.51 -48.96
C ARG A 372 -86.51 -19.02 -49.19
N VAL A 373 -87.00 -18.13 -48.32
CA VAL A 373 -88.33 -17.51 -48.44
C VAL A 373 -88.48 -16.74 -49.75
N MET A 374 -87.47 -15.98 -50.18
CA MET A 374 -87.50 -15.31 -51.48
C MET A 374 -87.60 -16.31 -52.64
N GLY A 375 -86.91 -17.45 -52.55
CA GLY A 375 -87.02 -18.55 -53.52
C GLY A 375 -88.44 -19.11 -53.63
N GLU A 376 -89.11 -19.35 -52.50
CA GLU A 376 -90.51 -19.79 -52.47
C GLU A 376 -91.47 -18.77 -53.10
N VAL A 377 -91.23 -17.47 -52.87
CA VAL A 377 -92.02 -16.39 -53.48
C VAL A 377 -91.82 -16.35 -55.00
N VAL A 378 -90.60 -16.52 -55.51
CA VAL A 378 -90.34 -16.63 -56.96
C VAL A 378 -91.12 -17.79 -57.56
N GLN A 379 -91.08 -18.97 -56.94
CA GLN A 379 -91.80 -20.15 -57.42
C GLN A 379 -93.33 -19.96 -57.42
N THR A 380 -93.85 -19.22 -56.42
CA THR A 380 -95.26 -18.85 -56.36
C THR A 380 -95.63 -17.88 -57.49
N MET A 381 -94.78 -16.88 -57.78
CA MET A 381 -95.00 -15.93 -58.88
C MET A 381 -94.96 -16.63 -60.25
N GLU A 382 -94.07 -17.60 -60.45
CA GLU A 382 -94.06 -18.44 -61.66
C GLU A 382 -95.37 -19.21 -61.81
N SER A 383 -95.86 -19.82 -60.73
CA SER A 383 -97.14 -20.55 -60.74
C SER A 383 -98.35 -19.64 -61.04
N ILE A 384 -98.34 -18.40 -60.53
CA ILE A 384 -99.37 -17.39 -60.82
C ILE A 384 -99.29 -16.95 -62.29
N ARG A 385 -98.08 -16.74 -62.82
CA ARG A 385 -97.86 -16.38 -64.23
C ARG A 385 -98.39 -17.46 -65.15
N ASP A 386 -98.06 -18.73 -64.87
CA ASP A 386 -98.50 -19.87 -65.68
C ASP A 386 -100.03 -20.03 -65.62
N SER A 387 -100.64 -19.85 -64.44
CA SER A 387 -102.09 -19.85 -64.27
C SER A 387 -102.76 -18.71 -65.04
N SER A 388 -102.15 -17.52 -65.03
CA SER A 388 -102.66 -16.33 -65.74
C SER A 388 -102.56 -16.49 -67.26
N ASN A 389 -101.47 -17.06 -67.77
CA ASN A 389 -101.34 -17.40 -69.20
C ASN A 389 -102.42 -18.38 -69.65
N ARG A 390 -102.71 -19.39 -68.83
CA ARG A 390 -103.77 -20.36 -69.13
C ARG A 390 -105.16 -19.72 -69.14
N ILE A 391 -105.41 -18.75 -68.25
CA ILE A 391 -106.65 -17.95 -68.31
C ILE A 391 -106.68 -17.12 -69.61
N ALA A 392 -105.57 -16.50 -70.01
CA ALA A 392 -105.49 -15.73 -71.26
C ALA A 392 -105.83 -16.59 -72.50
N GLU A 393 -105.38 -17.84 -72.54
CA GLU A 393 -105.72 -18.81 -73.60
C GLU A 393 -107.22 -19.16 -73.61
N ILE A 394 -107.82 -19.41 -72.43
CA ILE A 394 -109.26 -19.68 -72.30
C ILE A 394 -110.08 -18.49 -72.77
N ILE A 395 -109.71 -17.27 -72.36
CA ILE A 395 -110.38 -16.03 -72.77
C ILE A 395 -110.22 -15.79 -74.27
N GLY A 396 -109.05 -16.09 -74.84
CA GLY A 396 -108.84 -16.08 -76.30
C GLY A 396 -109.78 -17.05 -77.03
N THR A 397 -110.01 -18.23 -76.46
CA THR A 397 -110.98 -19.21 -76.99
C THR A 397 -112.41 -18.68 -76.90
N ILE A 398 -112.79 -18.03 -75.79
CA ILE A 398 -114.11 -17.41 -75.60
C ILE A 398 -114.36 -16.27 -76.59
N ASP A 399 -113.37 -15.39 -76.83
CA ASP A 399 -113.46 -14.34 -77.86
C ASP A 399 -113.64 -14.97 -79.26
N GLY A 400 -112.94 -16.08 -79.53
CA GLY A 400 -113.12 -16.89 -80.74
C GLY A 400 -114.55 -17.45 -80.89
N ILE A 401 -115.12 -18.02 -79.82
CA ILE A 401 -116.51 -18.53 -79.79
C ILE A 401 -117.50 -17.38 -79.99
N ALA A 402 -117.28 -16.24 -79.33
CA ALA A 402 -118.12 -15.05 -79.48
C ALA A 402 -118.10 -14.52 -80.92
N PHE A 403 -116.92 -14.51 -81.56
CA PHE A 403 -116.78 -14.15 -82.97
C PHE A 403 -117.54 -15.12 -83.89
N GLN A 404 -117.35 -16.43 -83.70
CA GLN A 404 -118.08 -17.46 -84.46
C GLN A 404 -119.59 -17.34 -84.28
N THR A 405 -120.07 -17.10 -83.05
CA THR A 405 -121.48 -16.91 -82.71
C THR A 405 -122.05 -15.65 -83.38
N ASN A 406 -121.28 -14.57 -83.42
CA ASN A 406 -121.65 -13.33 -84.12
C ASN A 406 -121.79 -13.54 -85.64
N ILE A 407 -120.93 -14.36 -86.26
CA ILE A 407 -121.04 -14.73 -87.69
C ILE A 407 -122.25 -15.65 -87.93
N LEU A 408 -122.47 -16.65 -87.08
CA LEU A 408 -123.64 -17.54 -87.15
C LEU A 408 -124.94 -16.76 -87.01
N ALA A 409 -125.02 -15.84 -86.05
CA ALA A 409 -126.17 -14.98 -85.83
C ALA A 409 -126.42 -14.01 -86.99
N LEU A 410 -125.35 -13.47 -87.59
CA LEU A 410 -125.46 -12.68 -88.82
C LEU A 410 -126.02 -13.53 -89.97
N ASN A 411 -125.47 -14.72 -90.21
CA ASN A 411 -125.96 -15.63 -91.25
C ASN A 411 -127.43 -16.01 -91.03
N ALA A 412 -127.82 -16.29 -89.78
CA ALA A 412 -129.21 -16.57 -89.42
C ALA A 412 -130.14 -15.36 -89.62
N ALA A 413 -129.68 -14.14 -89.30
CA ALA A 413 -130.45 -12.92 -89.55
C ALA A 413 -130.64 -12.66 -91.05
N VAL A 414 -129.64 -12.95 -91.88
CA VAL A 414 -129.73 -12.87 -93.35
C VAL A 414 -130.72 -13.89 -93.90
N GLU A 415 -130.66 -15.15 -93.45
CA GLU A 415 -131.58 -16.20 -93.92
C GLU A 415 -133.02 -15.94 -93.44
N ALA A 416 -133.19 -15.42 -92.22
CA ALA A 416 -134.49 -14.99 -91.70
C ALA A 416 -135.09 -13.81 -92.51
N ALA A 417 -134.27 -12.85 -92.94
CA ALA A 417 -134.70 -11.78 -93.85
C ALA A 417 -135.09 -12.34 -95.24
N ARG A 418 -134.43 -13.40 -95.70
CA ARG A 418 -134.71 -14.08 -96.97
C ARG A 418 -136.05 -14.84 -96.96
N ALA A 419 -136.50 -15.32 -95.79
CA ALA A 419 -137.78 -16.00 -95.60
C ALA A 419 -139.01 -15.06 -95.49
N GLY A 420 -138.83 -13.74 -95.58
CA GLY A 420 -139.93 -12.77 -95.57
C GLY A 420 -140.71 -12.71 -94.24
N GLU A 421 -142.03 -12.52 -94.29
CA GLU A 421 -142.87 -12.37 -93.09
C GLU A 421 -142.84 -13.57 -92.14
N GLN A 422 -142.58 -14.79 -92.65
CA GLN A 422 -142.46 -16.00 -91.83
C GLN A 422 -141.16 -16.05 -91.01
N GLY A 423 -140.15 -15.26 -91.36
CA GLY A 423 -138.84 -15.19 -90.71
C GLY A 423 -138.70 -14.12 -89.63
N ARG A 424 -139.69 -13.23 -89.42
CA ARG A 424 -139.58 -12.08 -88.50
C ARG A 424 -139.19 -12.47 -87.07
N GLY A 425 -139.80 -13.53 -86.52
CA GLY A 425 -139.46 -14.02 -85.17
C GLY A 425 -138.01 -14.51 -85.07
N PHE A 426 -137.53 -15.22 -86.10
CA PHE A 426 -136.15 -15.69 -86.18
C PHE A 426 -135.15 -14.54 -86.36
N ALA A 427 -135.50 -13.50 -87.12
CA ALA A 427 -134.63 -12.33 -87.31
C ALA A 427 -134.40 -11.55 -86.01
N VAL A 428 -135.42 -11.42 -85.15
CA VAL A 428 -135.28 -10.78 -83.82
C VAL A 428 -134.39 -11.60 -82.90
N VAL A 429 -134.59 -12.93 -82.84
CA VAL A 429 -133.73 -13.82 -82.04
C VAL A 429 -132.28 -13.78 -82.55
N ALA A 430 -132.08 -13.80 -83.87
CA ALA A 430 -130.74 -13.70 -84.47
C ALA A 430 -130.07 -12.35 -84.16
N GLY A 431 -130.83 -11.24 -84.14
CA GLY A 431 -130.36 -9.94 -83.69
C GLY A 431 -129.92 -9.93 -82.22
N GLU A 432 -130.73 -10.51 -81.33
CA GLU A 432 -130.41 -10.60 -79.90
C GLU A 432 -129.19 -11.48 -79.63
N VAL A 433 -129.08 -12.64 -80.31
CA VAL A 433 -127.91 -13.53 -80.23
C VAL A 433 -126.66 -12.81 -80.73
N ARG A 434 -126.77 -11.99 -81.79
CA ARG A 434 -125.66 -11.19 -82.30
C ARG A 434 -125.21 -10.13 -81.28
N THR A 435 -126.14 -9.40 -80.68
CA THR A 435 -125.83 -8.41 -79.64
C THR A 435 -125.20 -9.07 -78.42
N LEU A 436 -125.68 -10.25 -78.00
CA LEU A 436 -125.08 -11.03 -76.93
C LEU A 436 -123.65 -11.49 -77.25
N ALA A 437 -123.42 -11.94 -78.49
CA ALA A 437 -122.09 -12.32 -78.97
C ALA A 437 -121.12 -11.13 -79.00
N GLN A 438 -121.55 -9.95 -79.44
CA GLN A 438 -120.76 -8.72 -79.39
C GLN A 438 -120.43 -8.29 -77.96
N ARG A 439 -121.40 -8.37 -77.04
CA ARG A 439 -121.17 -8.11 -75.60
C ARG A 439 -120.19 -9.11 -74.99
N SER A 440 -120.28 -10.38 -75.36
CA SER A 440 -119.37 -11.44 -74.89
C SER A 440 -117.95 -11.22 -75.39
N ALA A 441 -117.77 -10.83 -76.65
CA ALA A 441 -116.46 -10.47 -77.20
C ALA A 441 -115.84 -9.23 -76.53
N ALA A 442 -116.66 -8.20 -76.25
CA ALA A 442 -116.20 -7.01 -75.52
C ALA A 442 -115.73 -7.36 -74.10
N ALA A 443 -116.53 -8.15 -73.36
CA ALA A 443 -116.17 -8.62 -72.02
C ALA A 443 -114.92 -9.51 -72.05
N ALA A 444 -114.79 -10.40 -73.04
CA ALA A 444 -113.61 -11.24 -73.20
C ALA A 444 -112.34 -10.41 -73.43
N ARG A 445 -112.40 -9.35 -74.26
CA ARG A 445 -111.25 -8.44 -74.46
C ARG A 445 -110.89 -7.67 -73.18
N GLU A 446 -111.88 -7.19 -72.44
CA GLU A 446 -111.65 -6.50 -71.17
C GLU A 446 -110.96 -7.42 -70.14
N ILE A 447 -111.39 -8.68 -70.04
CA ILE A 447 -110.72 -9.68 -69.20
C ILE A 447 -109.31 -9.97 -69.72
N LYS A 448 -109.12 -10.09 -71.04
CA LYS A 448 -107.80 -10.33 -71.65
C LYS A 448 -106.81 -9.21 -71.30
N ASP A 449 -107.23 -7.95 -71.37
CA ASP A 449 -106.41 -6.81 -71.01
C ASP A 449 -106.08 -6.79 -69.50
N LEU A 450 -107.04 -7.18 -68.65
CA LEU A 450 -106.83 -7.26 -67.20
C LEU A 450 -105.85 -8.38 -66.82
N ILE A 451 -105.94 -9.53 -67.50
CA ILE A 451 -104.98 -10.64 -67.34
C ILE A 451 -103.60 -10.23 -67.86
N GLY A 452 -103.51 -9.56 -69.01
CA GLY A 452 -102.24 -9.05 -69.54
C GLY A 452 -101.54 -8.09 -68.57
N ARG A 453 -102.29 -7.16 -67.97
CA ARG A 453 -101.77 -6.29 -66.91
C ARG A 453 -101.32 -7.06 -65.66
N SER A 454 -102.06 -8.09 -65.26
CA SER A 454 -101.73 -8.92 -64.10
C SER A 454 -100.44 -9.72 -64.34
N VAL A 455 -100.26 -10.30 -65.53
CA VAL A 455 -99.01 -10.97 -65.93
C VAL A 455 -97.82 -10.01 -65.86
N GLY A 456 -97.96 -8.80 -66.42
CA GLY A 456 -96.89 -7.78 -66.35
C GLY A 456 -96.54 -7.37 -64.91
N GLN A 457 -97.52 -7.28 -64.01
CA GLN A 457 -97.28 -7.01 -62.59
C GLN A 457 -96.57 -8.17 -61.88
N VAL A 458 -96.93 -9.42 -62.20
CA VAL A 458 -96.29 -10.62 -61.65
C VAL A 458 -94.83 -10.72 -62.12
N GLU A 459 -94.54 -10.45 -63.40
CA GLU A 459 -93.17 -10.42 -63.92
C GLU A 459 -92.31 -9.34 -63.26
N ALA A 460 -92.85 -8.13 -63.10
CA ALA A 460 -92.17 -7.05 -62.38
C ALA A 460 -91.90 -7.43 -60.91
N GLY A 461 -92.88 -8.06 -60.25
CA GLY A 461 -92.76 -8.57 -58.89
C GLY A 461 -91.68 -9.64 -58.77
N ALA A 462 -91.65 -10.62 -59.67
CA ALA A 462 -90.64 -11.67 -59.72
C ALA A 462 -89.22 -11.09 -59.85
N GLY A 463 -89.04 -10.06 -60.69
CA GLY A 463 -87.75 -9.37 -60.83
C GLY A 463 -87.30 -8.61 -59.57
N ILE A 464 -88.22 -8.09 -58.76
CA ILE A 464 -87.89 -7.47 -57.46
C ILE A 464 -87.46 -8.55 -56.46
N VAL A 465 -88.21 -9.65 -56.38
CA VAL A 465 -87.94 -10.74 -55.42
C VAL A 465 -86.63 -11.46 -55.76
N GLN A 466 -86.32 -11.68 -57.05
CA GLN A 466 -85.02 -12.24 -57.45
C GLN A 466 -83.85 -11.34 -57.03
N ARG A 467 -83.99 -10.01 -57.16
CA ARG A 467 -82.98 -9.07 -56.65
C ARG A 467 -82.86 -9.14 -55.14
N ALA A 468 -83.97 -9.20 -54.42
CA ALA A 468 -83.96 -9.37 -52.96
C ALA A 468 -83.27 -10.67 -52.53
N GLY A 469 -83.53 -11.78 -53.23
CA GLY A 469 -82.85 -13.06 -53.00
C GLY A 469 -81.34 -12.97 -53.23
N ARG A 470 -80.90 -12.25 -54.27
CA ARG A 470 -79.47 -12.02 -54.51
C ARG A 470 -78.82 -11.17 -53.41
N THR A 471 -79.50 -10.13 -52.94
CA THR A 471 -79.04 -9.33 -51.80
C THR A 471 -78.91 -10.16 -50.52
N MET A 472 -79.81 -11.13 -50.29
CA MET A 472 -79.66 -12.07 -49.16
C MET A 472 -78.41 -12.93 -49.29
N GLN A 473 -78.09 -13.42 -50.50
CA GLN A 473 -76.85 -14.16 -50.77
C GLN A 473 -75.61 -13.30 -50.47
N ASP A 474 -75.61 -12.04 -50.90
CA ASP A 474 -74.50 -11.10 -50.63
C ASP A 474 -74.30 -10.88 -49.11
N ILE A 475 -75.38 -10.84 -48.33
CA ILE A 475 -75.34 -10.72 -46.86
C ILE A 475 -74.73 -11.98 -46.22
N VAL A 476 -75.06 -13.17 -46.72
CA VAL A 476 -74.46 -14.44 -46.25
C VAL A 476 -72.95 -14.43 -46.48
N GLU A 477 -72.51 -14.09 -47.69
CA GLU A 477 -71.07 -14.00 -48.01
C GLU A 477 -70.34 -12.94 -47.18
N ALA A 478 -70.95 -11.77 -46.98
CA ALA A 478 -70.39 -10.71 -46.14
C ALA A 478 -70.27 -11.15 -44.68
N SER A 479 -71.29 -11.82 -44.13
CA SER A 479 -71.29 -12.32 -42.75
C SER A 479 -70.23 -13.42 -42.54
N GLN A 480 -70.04 -14.29 -43.53
CA GLN A 480 -68.96 -15.29 -43.50
C GLN A 480 -67.57 -14.64 -43.51
N ARG A 481 -67.35 -13.61 -44.34
CA ARG A 481 -66.09 -12.84 -44.33
C ARG A 481 -65.84 -12.16 -42.99
N VAL A 482 -66.85 -11.56 -42.38
CA VAL A 482 -66.74 -10.97 -41.03
C VAL A 482 -66.35 -12.04 -40.00
N ASN A 483 -66.98 -13.22 -40.05
CA ASN A 483 -66.65 -14.31 -39.13
C ASN A 483 -65.19 -14.80 -39.29
N GLN A 484 -64.67 -14.85 -40.52
CA GLN A 484 -63.28 -15.19 -40.79
C GLN A 484 -62.31 -14.17 -40.16
N LEU A 485 -62.55 -12.87 -40.36
CA LEU A 485 -61.73 -11.80 -39.77
C LEU A 485 -61.75 -11.84 -38.24
N LEU A 486 -62.92 -12.10 -37.64
CA LEU A 486 -63.04 -12.27 -36.18
C LEU A 486 -62.25 -13.50 -35.68
N GLY A 487 -62.19 -14.58 -36.47
CA GLY A 487 -61.32 -15.72 -36.17
C GLY A 487 -59.83 -15.35 -36.12
N GLU A 488 -59.38 -14.51 -37.06
CA GLU A 488 -58.00 -13.98 -37.06
C GLU A 488 -57.72 -13.09 -35.85
N ILE A 489 -58.65 -12.20 -35.49
CA ILE A 489 -58.54 -11.36 -34.29
C ILE A 489 -58.48 -12.22 -33.02
N ALA A 490 -59.31 -13.26 -32.91
CA ALA A 490 -59.30 -14.16 -31.75
C ALA A 490 -57.99 -14.95 -31.62
N ASN A 491 -57.37 -15.32 -32.74
CA ASN A 491 -56.02 -15.91 -32.72
C ASN A 491 -54.99 -14.89 -32.23
N GLY A 492 -55.01 -13.67 -32.77
CA GLY A 492 -54.10 -12.59 -32.35
C GLY A 492 -54.24 -12.23 -30.87
N ALA A 493 -55.46 -12.18 -30.34
CA ALA A 493 -55.71 -11.94 -28.92
C ALA A 493 -55.12 -13.05 -28.03
N ARG A 494 -55.19 -14.32 -28.46
CA ARG A 494 -54.53 -15.44 -27.75
C ARG A 494 -53.01 -15.31 -27.75
N GLU A 495 -52.41 -14.93 -28.87
CA GLU A 495 -50.97 -14.67 -28.96
C GLU A 495 -50.54 -13.51 -28.07
N GLN A 496 -51.29 -12.40 -28.08
CA GLN A 496 -51.06 -11.26 -27.19
C GLN A 496 -51.15 -11.67 -25.72
N SER A 497 -52.17 -12.46 -25.34
CA SER A 497 -52.31 -12.95 -23.97
C SER A 497 -51.10 -13.79 -23.51
N MET A 498 -50.56 -14.64 -24.39
CA MET A 498 -49.33 -15.39 -24.09
C MET A 498 -48.12 -14.47 -23.95
N GLY A 499 -47.97 -13.47 -24.84
CA GLY A 499 -46.90 -12.48 -24.77
C GLY A 499 -46.95 -11.65 -23.50
N ILE A 500 -48.14 -11.22 -23.06
CA ILE A 500 -48.34 -10.47 -21.81
C ILE A 500 -47.94 -11.33 -20.60
N SER A 501 -48.28 -12.62 -20.60
CA SER A 501 -47.89 -13.54 -19.52
C SER A 501 -46.35 -13.67 -19.42
N GLN A 502 -45.66 -13.75 -20.56
CA GLN A 502 -44.18 -13.76 -20.59
C GLN A 502 -43.58 -12.45 -20.10
N ILE A 503 -44.14 -11.30 -20.50
CA ILE A 503 -43.71 -9.99 -20.01
C ILE A 503 -43.92 -9.90 -18.50
N GLY A 504 -45.06 -10.36 -17.98
CA GLY A 504 -45.35 -10.40 -16.55
C GLY A 504 -44.30 -11.19 -15.75
N ALA A 505 -43.90 -12.37 -16.25
CA ALA A 505 -42.82 -13.15 -15.63
C ALA A 505 -41.47 -12.42 -15.65
N ALA A 506 -41.15 -11.70 -16.73
CA ALA A 506 -39.93 -10.90 -16.81
C ALA A 506 -39.96 -9.70 -15.84
N VAL A 507 -41.11 -9.03 -15.68
CA VAL A 507 -41.29 -7.94 -14.70
C VAL A 507 -41.11 -8.45 -13.27
N GLN A 508 -41.64 -9.63 -12.93
CA GLN A 508 -41.43 -10.25 -11.62
C GLN A 508 -39.96 -10.56 -11.33
N GLU A 509 -39.20 -11.03 -12.31
CA GLU A 509 -37.76 -11.27 -12.13
C GLU A 509 -36.99 -9.95 -11.97
N LEU A 510 -37.36 -8.90 -12.71
CA LEU A 510 -36.80 -7.56 -12.54
C LEU A 510 -37.09 -6.98 -11.15
N ASP A 511 -38.29 -7.20 -10.60
CA ASP A 511 -38.63 -6.82 -9.23
C ASP A 511 -37.74 -7.56 -8.21
N ARG A 512 -37.59 -8.88 -8.35
CA ARG A 512 -36.69 -9.67 -7.50
C ARG A 512 -35.25 -9.17 -7.54
N MET A 513 -34.73 -8.86 -8.73
CA MET A 513 -33.40 -8.27 -8.89
C MET A 513 -33.30 -6.87 -8.28
N THR A 514 -34.35 -6.06 -8.39
CA THR A 514 -34.40 -4.71 -7.81
C THR A 514 -34.35 -4.77 -6.29
N GLN A 515 -35.09 -5.69 -5.67
CA GLN A 515 -35.02 -5.93 -4.22
C GLN A 515 -33.64 -6.44 -3.78
N GLN A 516 -33.01 -7.33 -4.56
CA GLN A 516 -31.64 -7.77 -4.29
C GLN A 516 -30.62 -6.63 -4.39
N ASN A 517 -30.79 -5.72 -5.36
CA ASN A 517 -29.96 -4.53 -5.48
C ASN A 517 -30.12 -3.61 -4.26
N ALA A 518 -31.34 -3.41 -3.76
CA ALA A 518 -31.58 -2.63 -2.54
C ALA A 518 -30.82 -3.22 -1.33
N ALA A 519 -30.92 -4.54 -1.12
CA ALA A 519 -30.18 -5.22 -0.06
C ALA A 519 -28.66 -5.10 -0.24
N LEU A 520 -28.16 -5.23 -1.47
CA LEU A 520 -26.73 -5.09 -1.78
C LEU A 520 -26.23 -3.67 -1.52
N VAL A 521 -27.05 -2.66 -1.83
CA VAL A 521 -26.75 -1.25 -1.55
C VAL A 521 -26.59 -1.02 -0.05
N GLU A 522 -27.51 -1.51 0.78
CA GLU A 522 -27.40 -1.40 2.24
C GLU A 522 -26.13 -2.08 2.77
N GLN A 523 -25.85 -3.30 2.30
CA GLN A 523 -24.64 -4.03 2.68
C GLN A 523 -23.37 -3.30 2.26
N THR A 524 -23.35 -2.72 1.06
CA THR A 524 -22.20 -1.97 0.52
C THR A 524 -21.97 -0.68 1.30
N ALA A 525 -23.03 0.05 1.65
CA ALA A 525 -22.95 1.25 2.47
C ALA A 525 -22.42 0.93 3.88
N ALA A 526 -22.94 -0.14 4.51
CA ALA A 526 -22.49 -0.59 5.83
C ALA A 526 -21.02 -1.05 5.81
N ALA A 527 -20.62 -1.85 4.81
CA ALA A 527 -19.24 -2.30 4.65
C ALA A 527 -18.27 -1.11 4.42
N SER A 528 -18.67 -0.14 3.61
CA SER A 528 -17.89 1.08 3.36
C SER A 528 -17.71 1.92 4.62
N SER A 529 -18.76 2.06 5.44
CA SER A 529 -18.66 2.73 6.73
C SER A 529 -17.70 1.99 7.67
N SER A 530 -17.80 0.66 7.77
CA SER A 530 -16.91 -0.15 8.58
C SER A 530 -15.44 -0.04 8.14
N MET A 531 -15.17 -0.06 6.83
CA MET A 531 -13.82 0.15 6.28
C MET A 531 -13.28 1.54 6.64
N LYS A 532 -14.12 2.57 6.55
CA LYS A 532 -13.76 3.94 6.95
C LYS A 532 -13.39 3.99 8.44
N ASP A 533 -14.19 3.39 9.30
CA ASP A 533 -13.94 3.36 10.74
C ASP A 533 -12.65 2.59 11.09
N GLN A 534 -12.40 1.45 10.43
CA GLN A 534 -11.15 0.70 10.56
C GLN A 534 -9.93 1.51 10.11
N ALA A 535 -10.03 2.24 9.00
CA ALA A 535 -8.96 3.10 8.52
C ALA A 535 -8.70 4.29 9.45
N LEU A 536 -9.74 4.89 10.03
CA LEU A 536 -9.60 5.92 11.07
C LEU A 536 -8.94 5.34 12.33
N SER A 537 -9.30 4.13 12.75
CA SER A 537 -8.67 3.45 13.88
C SER A 537 -7.18 3.18 13.62
N LEU A 538 -6.83 2.71 12.41
CA LEU A 538 -5.43 2.50 12.01
C LEU A 538 -4.65 3.82 12.01
N ALA A 539 -5.25 4.90 11.47
CA ALA A 539 -4.67 6.23 11.48
C ALA A 539 -4.44 6.72 12.91
N HIS A 540 -5.38 6.48 13.83
CA HIS A 540 -5.27 6.86 15.23
C HIS A 540 -4.18 6.07 15.98
N GLU A 541 -4.07 4.75 15.74
CA GLU A 541 -3.02 3.92 16.33
C GLU A 541 -1.62 4.37 15.92
N VAL A 542 -1.44 4.77 14.66
CA VAL A 542 -0.16 5.33 14.20
C VAL A 542 0.01 6.80 14.57
N ASP A 543 -1.03 7.48 15.05
CA ASP A 543 -0.96 8.89 15.41
C ASP A 543 -0.13 9.14 16.66
N ARG A 544 -0.02 8.13 17.53
CA ARG A 544 0.90 8.14 18.69
C ARG A 544 2.36 8.39 18.28
N PHE A 545 2.72 8.09 17.01
CA PHE A 545 4.06 8.32 16.50
C PHE A 545 4.22 9.76 16.00
N ARG A 546 5.05 10.54 16.70
CA ARG A 546 5.38 11.93 16.35
C ARG A 546 6.48 11.94 15.29
N LEU A 547 6.23 12.55 14.15
CA LEU A 547 7.18 12.66 13.04
C LEU A 547 7.78 14.07 12.99
N PRO A 548 9.01 14.23 12.44
CA PRO A 548 9.59 15.56 12.27
C PRO A 548 8.79 16.37 11.24
N ASP A 549 8.69 17.69 11.47
CA ASP A 549 7.99 18.60 10.56
C ASP A 549 8.64 18.57 9.16
N GLY A 550 7.82 18.40 8.12
CA GLY A 550 8.28 18.39 6.72
C GLY A 550 8.83 17.06 6.22
N VAL A 551 8.82 15.97 7.00
CA VAL A 551 9.17 14.64 6.49
C VAL A 551 8.03 14.12 5.61
N GLN A 552 8.24 14.22 4.30
CA GLN A 552 7.44 13.54 3.29
C GLN A 552 8.21 12.30 2.83
N LEU A 553 7.47 11.26 2.42
CA LEU A 553 8.06 10.06 1.81
C LEU A 553 8.92 10.48 0.60
N ALA A 554 10.25 10.48 0.75
CA ALA A 554 11.16 10.61 -0.38
C ALA A 554 11.07 9.31 -1.19
N GLY A 555 10.52 9.36 -2.40
CA GLY A 555 10.40 8.18 -3.26
C GLY A 555 9.01 7.55 -3.31
N VAL A 556 7.97 8.36 -3.45
CA VAL A 556 7.12 8.25 -4.63
C VAL A 556 7.14 9.68 -5.14
N THR A 557 7.63 9.91 -6.36
CA THR A 557 7.24 11.10 -7.10
C THR A 557 5.72 11.10 -7.03
N ALA A 558 5.15 11.87 -6.09
CA ALA A 558 3.82 12.39 -6.28
C ALA A 558 3.92 12.97 -7.69
N ALA A 559 3.22 12.34 -8.65
CA ALA A 559 3.09 12.88 -9.98
C ALA A 559 2.86 14.37 -9.75
N PRO A 560 3.71 15.25 -10.32
CA PRO A 560 3.71 16.65 -9.96
C PRO A 560 2.26 17.10 -10.00
N ARG A 561 1.73 17.53 -8.84
CA ARG A 561 0.35 17.98 -8.77
C ARG A 561 0.18 18.96 -9.91
N THR A 562 -0.85 18.72 -10.71
CA THR A 562 -1.20 19.54 -11.85
C THR A 562 -1.82 20.86 -11.35
N ASP A 563 -1.13 21.55 -10.45
CA ASP A 563 -1.58 22.78 -9.79
C ASP A 563 -1.59 23.99 -10.75
N ASP A 564 -1.28 23.77 -12.04
CA ASP A 564 -1.21 24.80 -13.09
C ASP A 564 -2.45 24.84 -14.00
N PHE A 565 -3.36 23.85 -13.90
CA PHE A 565 -4.57 23.80 -14.74
C PHE A 565 -5.81 23.38 -13.95
N ASP A 566 -6.89 24.15 -14.10
CA ASP A 566 -8.18 23.91 -13.44
C ASP A 566 -9.00 22.83 -14.18
N PHE A 567 -8.74 21.56 -13.83
CA PHE A 567 -9.44 20.42 -14.41
C PHE A 567 -10.94 20.41 -14.08
N ASP A 568 -11.34 20.92 -12.93
CA ASP A 568 -12.76 20.95 -12.52
C ASP A 568 -13.57 21.85 -13.44
N ARG A 569 -13.03 23.04 -13.75
CA ARG A 569 -13.63 23.95 -14.72
C ARG A 569 -13.64 23.36 -16.13
N ALA A 570 -12.61 22.63 -16.53
CA ALA A 570 -12.55 21.98 -17.84
C ALA A 570 -13.61 20.86 -17.98
N ILE A 571 -13.77 20.01 -16.96
CA ILE A 571 -14.79 18.95 -16.93
C ILE A 571 -16.18 19.55 -17.04
N GLU A 572 -16.46 20.58 -16.24
CA GLU A 572 -17.77 21.23 -16.25
C GLU A 572 -18.07 21.88 -17.60
N ALA A 573 -17.10 22.60 -18.19
CA ALA A 573 -17.26 23.20 -19.51
C ALA A 573 -17.58 22.15 -20.59
N HIS A 574 -16.99 20.94 -20.52
CA HIS A 574 -17.25 19.85 -21.46
C HIS A 574 -18.59 19.16 -21.24
N ARG A 575 -19.06 19.05 -19.99
CA ARG A 575 -20.41 18.53 -19.68
C ARG A 575 -21.50 19.47 -20.17
N GLN A 576 -21.29 20.78 -20.05
CA GLN A 576 -22.26 21.80 -20.46
C GLN A 576 -22.43 21.92 -21.98
N TRP A 577 -21.51 21.38 -22.79
CA TRP A 577 -21.62 21.47 -24.25
C TRP A 577 -22.88 20.81 -24.80
N LYS A 578 -23.34 19.70 -24.20
CA LYS A 578 -24.61 19.07 -24.63
C LYS A 578 -25.80 20.02 -24.43
N VAL A 579 -25.80 20.76 -23.31
CA VAL A 579 -26.83 21.75 -23.00
C VAL A 579 -26.77 22.90 -24.00
N LYS A 580 -25.58 23.43 -24.29
CA LYS A 580 -25.38 24.50 -25.28
C LYS A 580 -25.86 24.10 -26.69
N LEU A 581 -25.55 22.88 -27.12
CA LEU A 581 -25.99 22.38 -28.43
C LEU A 581 -27.52 22.21 -28.49
N ARG A 582 -28.15 21.68 -27.43
CA ARG A 582 -29.61 21.61 -27.35
C ARG A 582 -30.28 22.98 -27.33
N GLN A 583 -29.70 23.92 -26.59
CA GLN A 583 -30.22 25.28 -26.55
C GLN A 583 -30.15 25.93 -27.93
N ALA A 584 -29.04 25.77 -28.66
CA ALA A 584 -28.91 26.26 -30.03
C ALA A 584 -29.91 25.59 -31.00
N ILE A 585 -30.20 24.29 -30.82
CA ILE A 585 -31.27 23.59 -31.55
C ILE A 585 -32.64 24.20 -31.25
N ALA A 586 -32.95 24.47 -29.98
CA ALA A 586 -34.25 25.00 -29.55
C ALA A 586 -34.47 26.47 -29.95
N GLU A 587 -33.44 27.29 -29.89
CA GLU A 587 -33.49 28.72 -30.19
C GLU A 587 -33.24 29.05 -31.66
N HIS A 588 -32.99 28.02 -32.50
CA HIS A 588 -32.59 28.18 -33.91
C HIS A 588 -31.35 29.11 -34.04
N GLY A 589 -30.44 29.02 -33.08
CA GLY A 589 -29.26 29.87 -32.98
C GLY A 589 -28.16 29.45 -33.98
N GLN A 590 -27.26 30.38 -34.31
CA GLN A 590 -26.05 30.06 -35.07
C GLN A 590 -24.86 29.85 -34.13
N LEU A 591 -24.03 28.86 -34.46
CA LEU A 591 -22.81 28.52 -33.74
C LEU A 591 -21.60 28.64 -34.67
N ASP A 592 -20.46 29.11 -34.16
CA ASP A 592 -19.22 29.14 -34.94
C ASP A 592 -18.60 27.74 -35.05
N ALA A 593 -19.09 26.96 -36.03
CA ALA A 593 -18.68 25.58 -36.21
C ALA A 593 -17.20 25.40 -36.54
N ASP A 594 -16.56 26.41 -37.16
CA ASP A 594 -15.15 26.37 -37.54
C ASP A 594 -14.23 26.59 -36.33
N THR A 595 -14.65 27.41 -35.36
CA THR A 595 -13.94 27.50 -34.09
C THR A 595 -14.21 26.29 -33.21
N ILE A 596 -15.44 25.74 -33.22
CA ILE A 596 -15.82 24.59 -32.38
C ILE A 596 -15.09 23.31 -32.82
N CYS A 597 -14.86 23.11 -34.12
CA CYS A 597 -14.18 21.91 -34.60
C CYS A 597 -12.68 21.86 -34.26
N ARG A 598 -12.12 23.00 -33.83
CA ARG A 598 -10.72 23.13 -33.46
C ARG A 598 -10.52 22.84 -31.98
N ASP A 599 -9.76 21.78 -31.72
CA ASP A 599 -9.43 21.32 -30.38
C ASP A 599 -8.31 22.13 -29.72
N ASP A 600 -7.72 23.12 -30.39
CA ASP A 600 -6.68 24.01 -29.87
C ASP A 600 -7.20 25.36 -29.37
N ARG A 601 -8.50 25.65 -29.52
CA ARG A 601 -9.08 26.97 -29.22
C ARG A 601 -9.69 27.09 -27.84
N CYS A 602 -10.15 26.01 -27.24
CA CYS A 602 -10.73 26.05 -25.89
C CYS A 602 -9.62 26.10 -24.81
N PRO A 603 -9.91 26.52 -23.56
CA PRO A 603 -8.91 26.60 -22.50
C PRO A 603 -8.16 25.28 -22.24
N LEU A 604 -8.86 24.13 -22.35
CA LEU A 604 -8.26 22.81 -22.26
C LEU A 604 -7.34 22.53 -23.46
N GLY A 605 -7.79 22.83 -24.67
CA GLY A 605 -7.04 22.71 -25.90
C GLY A 605 -5.73 23.49 -25.90
N GLN A 606 -5.78 24.76 -25.50
CA GLN A 606 -4.59 25.61 -25.39
C GLN A 606 -3.58 25.05 -24.38
N TRP A 607 -4.07 24.43 -23.32
CA TRP A 607 -3.21 23.77 -22.34
C TRP A 607 -2.64 22.45 -22.88
N LEU A 608 -3.47 21.60 -23.51
CA LEU A 608 -3.05 20.32 -24.11
C LEU A 608 -1.98 20.52 -25.19
N HIS A 609 -2.16 21.49 -26.09
CA HIS A 609 -1.20 21.81 -27.15
C HIS A 609 -0.03 22.70 -26.67
N GLY A 610 -0.11 23.23 -25.45
CA GLY A 610 0.88 24.11 -24.85
C GLY A 610 1.67 23.46 -23.71
N GLN A 611 1.52 23.99 -22.51
CA GLN A 611 2.26 23.54 -21.32
C GLN A 611 2.00 22.07 -20.96
N GLY A 612 0.77 21.59 -21.18
CA GLY A 612 0.39 20.20 -20.98
C GLY A 612 1.21 19.26 -21.87
N GLY A 613 1.26 19.54 -23.17
CA GLY A 613 1.99 18.74 -24.15
C GLY A 613 3.50 18.72 -23.90
N GLN A 614 4.08 19.87 -23.52
CA GLN A 614 5.51 19.97 -23.21
C GLN A 614 5.91 19.11 -22.00
N ARG A 615 5.01 18.92 -21.03
CA ARG A 615 5.32 18.26 -19.75
C ARG A 615 4.88 16.80 -19.69
N TRP A 616 3.77 16.45 -20.33
CA TRP A 616 3.17 15.11 -20.26
C TRP A 616 2.97 14.45 -21.63
N GLY A 617 3.46 15.04 -22.72
CA GLY A 617 3.24 14.54 -24.09
C GLY A 617 3.68 13.10 -24.37
N SER A 618 4.57 12.53 -23.55
CA SER A 618 5.00 11.13 -23.64
C SER A 618 4.16 10.16 -22.81
N GLN A 619 3.26 10.64 -21.95
CA GLN A 619 2.42 9.79 -21.10
C GLN A 619 1.24 9.20 -21.89
N PRO A 620 0.98 7.88 -21.83
CA PRO A 620 -0.13 7.25 -22.55
C PRO A 620 -1.49 7.87 -22.22
N GLY A 621 -1.72 8.23 -20.95
CA GLY A 621 -2.95 8.89 -20.52
C GLY A 621 -3.14 10.29 -21.11
N PHE A 622 -2.04 11.00 -21.36
CA PHE A 622 -2.07 12.33 -21.97
C PHE A 622 -2.38 12.25 -23.47
N VAL A 623 -1.72 11.34 -24.18
CA VAL A 623 -1.97 11.09 -25.62
C VAL A 623 -3.42 10.71 -25.85
N ALA A 624 -3.98 9.83 -25.01
CA ALA A 624 -5.39 9.46 -25.07
C ALA A 624 -6.33 10.65 -24.82
N LEU A 625 -6.02 11.53 -23.86
CA LEU A 625 -6.81 12.73 -23.61
C LEU A 625 -6.78 13.69 -24.80
N LEU A 626 -5.60 13.89 -25.42
CA LEU A 626 -5.44 14.75 -26.58
C LEU A 626 -6.27 14.23 -27.77
N GLU A 627 -6.20 12.93 -28.06
CA GLU A 627 -6.95 12.29 -29.16
C GLU A 627 -8.47 12.39 -28.94
N LYS A 628 -8.94 12.03 -27.74
CA LYS A 628 -10.38 12.08 -27.42
C LYS A 628 -10.92 13.50 -27.34
N HIS A 629 -10.11 14.45 -26.92
CA HIS A 629 -10.46 15.87 -26.98
C HIS A 629 -10.66 16.35 -28.42
N ALA A 630 -9.79 15.94 -29.35
CA ALA A 630 -9.94 16.23 -30.76
C ALA A 630 -11.21 15.58 -31.35
N GLU A 631 -11.50 14.32 -31.02
CA GLU A 631 -12.74 13.64 -31.43
C GLU A 631 -13.99 14.38 -30.94
N PHE A 632 -13.98 14.84 -29.67
CA PHE A 632 -15.08 15.61 -29.09
C PHE A 632 -15.35 16.89 -29.87
N HIS A 633 -14.32 17.68 -30.16
CA HIS A 633 -14.43 18.91 -30.93
C HIS A 633 -14.88 18.66 -32.38
N GLY A 634 -14.38 17.61 -33.03
CA GLY A 634 -14.83 17.19 -34.34
C GLY A 634 -16.32 16.84 -34.37
N ALA A 635 -16.80 16.09 -33.38
CA ALA A 635 -18.20 15.72 -33.24
C ALA A 635 -19.09 16.94 -32.92
N ALA A 636 -18.66 17.82 -32.01
CA ALA A 636 -19.36 19.05 -31.67
C ALA A 636 -19.49 20.00 -32.88
N GLY A 637 -18.42 20.13 -33.67
CA GLY A 637 -18.43 20.92 -34.91
C GLY A 637 -19.35 20.34 -35.98
N ALA A 638 -19.46 19.01 -36.07
CA ALA A 638 -20.42 18.36 -36.96
C ALA A 638 -21.87 18.66 -36.55
N VAL A 639 -22.19 18.63 -35.25
CA VAL A 639 -23.51 19.04 -34.74
C VAL A 639 -23.78 20.51 -35.06
N ALA A 640 -22.82 21.40 -34.79
CA ALA A 640 -22.96 22.83 -35.07
C ALA A 640 -23.22 23.13 -36.55
N ARG A 641 -22.59 22.39 -37.49
CA ARG A 641 -22.87 22.50 -38.93
C ARG A 641 -24.30 22.10 -39.29
N GLN A 642 -24.84 21.05 -38.66
CA GLN A 642 -26.24 20.65 -38.88
C GLN A 642 -27.22 21.70 -38.35
N ILE A 643 -26.93 22.29 -37.18
CA ILE A 643 -27.72 23.39 -36.62
C ILE A 643 -27.73 24.59 -37.57
N ASN A 644 -26.54 25.04 -38.01
CA ASN A 644 -26.41 26.18 -38.95
C ASN A 644 -27.07 25.92 -40.32
N GLY A 645 -27.11 24.66 -40.75
CA GLY A 645 -27.78 24.23 -41.97
C GLY A 645 -29.30 24.06 -41.84
N GLY A 646 -29.88 24.28 -40.66
CA GLY A 646 -31.32 24.12 -40.39
C GLY A 646 -31.79 22.68 -40.21
N ALA A 647 -30.87 21.72 -40.13
CA ALA A 647 -31.16 20.29 -39.97
C ALA A 647 -31.26 19.88 -38.49
N TYR A 648 -32.21 20.48 -37.76
CA TYR A 648 -32.34 20.34 -36.30
C TYR A 648 -32.61 18.90 -35.82
N ALA A 649 -33.40 18.12 -36.57
CA ALA A 649 -33.67 16.73 -36.24
C ALA A 649 -32.39 15.85 -36.34
N ASP A 650 -31.51 16.17 -37.28
CA ASP A 650 -30.23 15.49 -37.44
C ASP A 650 -29.25 15.90 -36.35
N ALA A 651 -29.24 17.18 -35.99
CA ALA A 651 -28.47 17.69 -34.86
C ALA A 651 -28.88 17.03 -33.53
N GLU A 652 -30.19 16.85 -33.26
CA GLU A 652 -30.67 16.19 -32.03
C GLU A 652 -30.26 14.71 -31.99
N ARG A 653 -30.31 14.01 -33.14
CA ARG A 653 -29.81 12.62 -33.23
C ARG A 653 -28.30 12.54 -32.95
N LEU A 654 -27.51 13.50 -33.43
CA LEU A 654 -26.07 13.53 -33.23
C LEU A 654 -25.64 13.82 -31.79
N ILE A 655 -26.52 14.34 -30.92
CA ILE A 655 -26.27 14.54 -29.48
C ILE A 655 -27.05 13.57 -28.58
N GLY A 656 -27.83 12.67 -29.18
CA GLY A 656 -28.60 11.63 -28.51
C GLY A 656 -27.74 10.61 -27.75
N SER A 657 -28.38 9.81 -26.90
CA SER A 657 -27.71 8.71 -26.19
C SER A 657 -27.09 7.72 -27.18
N GLY A 658 -25.80 7.41 -27.03
CA GLY A 658 -25.08 6.49 -27.92
C GLY A 658 -24.51 7.13 -29.19
N SER A 659 -24.67 8.44 -29.39
CA SER A 659 -24.04 9.13 -30.51
C SER A 659 -22.52 9.26 -30.37
N ALA A 660 -21.83 9.59 -31.47
CA ALA A 660 -20.38 9.83 -31.44
C ALA A 660 -20.01 10.98 -30.48
N PHE A 661 -20.80 12.05 -30.46
CA PHE A 661 -20.62 13.17 -29.52
C PHE A 661 -20.79 12.72 -28.06
N ALA A 662 -21.84 11.95 -27.75
CA ALA A 662 -22.10 11.49 -26.38
C ALA A 662 -20.98 10.56 -25.86
N ARG A 663 -20.44 9.69 -26.73
CA ARG A 663 -19.27 8.85 -26.39
C ARG A 663 -18.02 9.68 -26.14
N ALA A 664 -17.66 10.55 -27.09
CA ALA A 664 -16.47 11.40 -26.97
C ALA A 664 -16.55 12.33 -25.74
N SER A 665 -17.72 12.88 -25.44
CA SER A 665 -17.94 13.74 -24.27
C SER A 665 -17.71 12.99 -22.94
N ASN A 666 -18.24 11.77 -22.82
CA ASN A 666 -18.04 10.94 -21.64
C ASN A 666 -16.58 10.47 -21.49
N GLU A 667 -15.93 10.11 -22.58
CA GLU A 667 -14.53 9.69 -22.60
C GLU A 667 -13.60 10.83 -22.20
N VAL A 668 -13.79 12.04 -22.73
CA VAL A 668 -13.04 13.24 -22.34
C VAL A 668 -13.24 13.56 -20.86
N ALA A 669 -14.48 13.55 -20.36
CA ALA A 669 -14.75 13.79 -18.94
C ALA A 669 -14.05 12.75 -18.05
N THR A 670 -14.06 11.48 -18.46
CA THR A 670 -13.40 10.38 -17.72
C THR A 670 -11.88 10.54 -17.71
N LEU A 671 -11.29 10.87 -18.86
CA LEU A 671 -9.84 11.10 -18.98
C LEU A 671 -9.40 12.35 -18.23
N LEU A 672 -10.21 13.41 -18.19
CA LEU A 672 -9.95 14.59 -17.35
C LEU A 672 -10.01 14.27 -15.86
N MET A 673 -10.97 13.46 -15.40
CA MET A 673 -11.03 13.00 -14.01
C MET A 673 -9.84 12.10 -13.63
N ARG A 674 -9.24 11.42 -14.61
CA ARG A 674 -7.99 10.67 -14.41
C ARG A 674 -6.79 11.62 -14.37
N ALA A 675 -6.70 12.53 -15.35
CA ALA A 675 -5.64 13.55 -15.44
C ALA A 675 -5.54 14.43 -14.19
N LYS A 676 -6.67 14.79 -13.56
CA LYS A 676 -6.74 15.50 -12.28
C LYS A 676 -5.99 14.78 -11.15
N ARG A 677 -5.91 13.45 -11.22
CA ARG A 677 -5.20 12.58 -10.25
C ARG A 677 -3.74 12.30 -10.66
N GLY A 678 -3.33 12.75 -11.84
CA GLY A 678 -2.03 12.48 -12.48
C GLY A 678 -2.19 11.75 -13.83
N PHE A 679 -1.29 12.04 -14.78
CA PHE A 679 -1.21 11.34 -16.08
C PHE A 679 -0.45 10.03 -16.02
#